data_AF-A0A536H8G3-F1
#
_entry.id   AF-A0A536H8G3-F1
#
_cell.length_a   1.000
_cell.length_b   1.000
_cell.length_c   1.000
_cell.angle_alpha   90.00
_cell.angle_beta   90.00
_cell.angle_gamma   90.00
#
_symmetry.space_group_name_H-M   'P 1'
#
loop_
_entity.id
_entity.type
_entity.pdbx_description
1 polymer ?
#
loop_
_entity_poly.entity_id
_entity_poly.type
_entity_poly.pdbx_seq_one_letter_code
_entity_poly.pdbx_strand_id
1 'polypeptide(L)'
;MSRRYRPFDPFDRGTGGPFDARREIRIPQVPRRFWGGVALFALAVLVFVLASPIVSFITELQWYDALGLRDVYTTRLGLEWSIGLASLLLAFAYLAVNVFIALRVRAGPGLRAVGIRRSVLRSTAGWVSLATAAVIAIILAAGASSQWQALALFMHSSPTGTVDPVLGQDISFYLLTLPFLHAATNWSLGLDFMAVLLIGAIYSWRGDSFDFRPTPPALAHVSVLIAAFAVTLSVSAWLGRYDLLFAHNSGVVWGAAYTDVNARLPLYTLQAGAGIVLAGAVLANAWLRRLWIPVAAAGVWVALSIVGQAYPAAVQGVSATPNAGSYELPYIAREIDYTRKAYGLSDVKGNTSFTGDQPLTLQDVQNDQVTVNNLRLWDYGPLKDTYQQQQALRTYYTFNNIDLDRYTINGQYQQLEISAREFDFNRLQSSAQNWVNERLTYTHGYGVAASPVNAVVGEGLPDYVVHDLPPAGSIPVTQPGIYFGELSTPNSGYVIAPSNAQEFDYAKGSQDVFTSYAGKHGVPMNGVNRALWSLKLSDFSLLVSGQVSDKSLMLYRRNIRDRVQELAPFLSFDADPYIVIVDGRLVWIMDAYTTATTYPYSQSQSFQGNDINYIRNSVKVVVDAYEGTAAFYVMDSKDPLIKAYQATFPSLFRPADAMPKGIRDHIRVPEDLFNIQVQIYATYHMSDPKVFFTREDVWDVPTAQTSPSSGSLALQPYYVLFRLPGEQTPEFLLIMPFTPHGKNNLVSWLAARSDGTNYGQYVSYVLSKDKNIFGPQQVANRINQDTTISRDFTLLHSTGSQVQQGNLLVVPIGNSFLYFEPVYLRATSGTGIPELKKVILVDQSNVVYANTLAEAIQQLVGGAPPPPPTNQPPQTITPAIAAQITDLVTQANLHYKAAYDALKRGDFTTYANEMAAVGEILQKLQALTGTSQTTASPSPSPRASPSP
;
A
#
# COMPACT_ATOMS: atom_id res chain seq x y z
N MET A 1 -5.94 -99.00 -44.69
CA MET A 1 -5.77 -100.03 -43.64
C MET A 1 -5.65 -99.34 -42.28
N SER A 2 -6.15 -100.01 -41.24
CA SER A 2 -6.14 -99.72 -39.79
C SER A 2 -6.87 -98.48 -39.24
N ARG A 3 -8.06 -98.77 -38.67
CA ARG A 3 -8.87 -97.98 -37.72
C ARG A 3 -8.18 -97.79 -36.36
N ARG A 4 -8.55 -96.74 -35.61
CA ARG A 4 -8.82 -96.79 -34.14
C ARG A 4 -9.77 -95.65 -33.72
N TYR A 5 -10.45 -95.85 -32.60
CA TYR A 5 -11.78 -95.37 -32.21
C TYR A 5 -11.71 -94.53 -30.90
N ARG A 6 -12.42 -93.37 -30.87
CA ARG A 6 -13.13 -92.57 -29.80
C ARG A 6 -12.76 -92.65 -28.29
N PRO A 7 -12.97 -91.59 -27.45
CA PRO A 7 -14.29 -90.99 -27.07
C PRO A 7 -14.33 -89.44 -27.00
N PHE A 8 -15.42 -88.75 -27.37
CA PHE A 8 -16.62 -88.35 -26.59
C PHE A 8 -16.32 -87.64 -25.26
N ASP A 9 -16.46 -86.30 -25.23
CA ASP A 9 -16.51 -85.46 -24.03
C ASP A 9 -17.76 -84.54 -24.14
N PRO A 10 -18.64 -84.45 -23.12
CA PRO A 10 -20.07 -84.17 -23.27
C PRO A 10 -20.48 -82.73 -22.91
N PHE A 11 -19.74 -81.70 -23.36
CA PHE A 11 -20.10 -80.30 -23.11
C PHE A 11 -20.53 -79.49 -24.35
N ASP A 12 -20.97 -80.17 -25.41
CA ASP A 12 -21.84 -79.55 -26.39
C ASP A 12 -23.29 -79.60 -25.87
N ARG A 13 -23.76 -78.49 -25.29
CA ARG A 13 -25.01 -77.82 -25.69
C ARG A 13 -25.35 -76.61 -24.82
N GLY A 14 -25.43 -75.47 -25.51
CA GLY A 14 -26.61 -74.60 -25.41
C GLY A 14 -26.45 -73.32 -24.61
N THR A 15 -26.26 -72.20 -25.31
CA THR A 15 -27.28 -71.12 -25.37
C THR A 15 -26.78 -70.02 -26.31
N GLY A 16 -27.48 -69.85 -27.43
CA GLY A 16 -27.42 -68.62 -28.21
C GLY A 16 -28.35 -67.57 -27.59
N GLY A 17 -27.81 -66.36 -27.40
CA GLY A 17 -28.52 -65.09 -27.16
C GLY A 17 -28.07 -64.33 -25.90
N PRO A 18 -27.96 -62.98 -25.86
CA PRO A 18 -27.82 -61.98 -26.92
C PRO A 18 -26.56 -61.09 -26.66
N PHE A 19 -25.35 -61.66 -26.64
CA PHE A 19 -24.11 -60.92 -26.35
C PHE A 19 -22.96 -61.10 -27.35
N ASP A 20 -23.23 -61.59 -28.56
CA ASP A 20 -22.22 -61.63 -29.64
C ASP A 20 -22.35 -60.43 -30.58
N ALA A 21 -21.92 -59.28 -30.06
CA ALA A 21 -21.46 -58.16 -30.87
C ALA A 21 -20.46 -57.34 -30.07
N ARG A 22 -19.30 -57.91 -29.73
CA ARG A 22 -18.10 -57.06 -29.61
C ARG A 22 -17.73 -56.61 -31.02
N ARG A 23 -18.44 -55.59 -31.52
CA ARG A 23 -17.94 -54.74 -32.60
C ARG A 23 -16.56 -54.29 -32.13
N GLU A 24 -15.50 -54.82 -32.75
CA GLU A 24 -14.20 -54.20 -32.69
C GLU A 24 -14.39 -52.73 -33.08
N ILE A 25 -14.27 -51.83 -32.10
CA ILE A 25 -14.14 -50.41 -32.37
C ILE A 25 -12.78 -50.29 -33.07
N ARG A 26 -12.77 -50.42 -34.40
CA ARG A 26 -11.63 -50.03 -35.22
C ARG A 26 -11.49 -48.52 -35.05
N ILE A 27 -10.58 -48.12 -34.16
CA ILE A 27 -10.14 -46.73 -34.07
C ILE A 27 -9.61 -46.38 -35.47
N PRO A 28 -10.20 -45.41 -36.18
CA PRO A 28 -9.76 -45.06 -37.51
C PRO A 28 -8.28 -44.66 -37.47
N GLN A 29 -7.45 -45.27 -38.31
CA GLN A 29 -6.05 -44.89 -38.43
C GLN A 29 -5.98 -43.45 -38.95
N VAL A 30 -5.56 -42.54 -38.08
CA VAL A 30 -5.50 -41.13 -38.40
C VAL A 30 -4.50 -40.92 -39.55
N PRO A 31 -4.91 -40.33 -40.69
CA PRO A 31 -4.08 -40.27 -41.89
C PRO A 31 -2.76 -39.52 -41.63
N ARG A 32 -1.66 -39.90 -42.30
CA ARG A 32 -0.34 -39.24 -42.17
C ARG A 32 -0.40 -37.72 -42.37
N ARG A 33 -1.37 -37.21 -43.15
CA ARG A 33 -1.64 -35.78 -43.34
C ARG A 33 -2.14 -35.06 -42.08
N PHE A 34 -2.87 -35.75 -41.21
CA PHE A 34 -3.25 -35.22 -39.89
C PHE A 34 -2.03 -35.05 -38.99
N TRP A 35 -1.14 -36.05 -38.93
CA TRP A 35 0.12 -35.94 -38.19
C TRP A 35 1.06 -34.87 -38.76
N GLY A 36 1.06 -34.68 -40.09
CA GLY A 36 1.75 -33.55 -40.73
C GLY A 36 1.17 -32.19 -40.32
N GLY A 37 -0.16 -32.07 -40.27
CA GLY A 37 -0.85 -30.87 -39.78
C GLY A 37 -0.61 -30.61 -38.28
N VAL A 38 -0.62 -31.66 -37.45
CA VAL A 38 -0.28 -31.58 -36.02
C VAL A 38 1.19 -31.18 -35.82
N ALA A 39 2.11 -31.70 -36.62
CA ALA A 39 3.52 -31.32 -36.55
C ALA A 39 3.75 -29.85 -36.98
N LEU A 40 3.06 -29.38 -38.02
CA LEU A 40 3.08 -27.98 -38.44
C LEU A 40 2.46 -27.05 -37.38
N PHE A 41 1.32 -27.44 -36.80
CA PHE A 41 0.70 -26.71 -35.70
C PHE A 41 1.61 -26.67 -34.47
N ALA A 42 2.20 -27.81 -34.09
CA ALA A 42 3.15 -27.89 -32.98
C ALA A 42 4.41 -27.06 -33.25
N LEU A 43 4.92 -27.04 -34.48
CA LEU A 43 6.02 -26.18 -34.88
C LEU A 43 5.64 -24.70 -34.82
N ALA A 44 4.45 -24.32 -35.27
CA ALA A 44 3.95 -22.96 -35.21
C ALA A 44 3.77 -22.49 -33.76
N VAL A 45 3.19 -23.33 -32.90
CA VAL A 45 3.09 -23.09 -31.46
C VAL A 45 4.48 -22.99 -30.83
N LEU A 46 5.41 -23.87 -31.19
CA LEU A 46 6.79 -23.83 -30.69
C LEU A 46 7.50 -22.54 -31.10
N VAL A 47 7.40 -22.14 -32.37
CA VAL A 47 7.97 -20.88 -32.87
C VAL A 47 7.33 -19.68 -32.15
N PHE A 48 6.01 -19.69 -31.96
CA PHE A 48 5.30 -18.62 -31.25
C PHE A 48 5.73 -18.52 -29.78
N VAL A 49 5.81 -19.65 -29.09
CA VAL A 49 6.26 -19.74 -27.69
C VAL A 49 7.72 -19.30 -27.54
N LEU A 50 8.59 -19.66 -28.49
CA LEU A 50 10.00 -19.27 -28.47
C LEU A 50 10.24 -17.81 -28.92
N ALA A 51 9.38 -17.27 -29.78
CA ALA A 51 9.48 -15.89 -30.25
C ALA A 51 9.09 -14.88 -29.16
N SER A 52 8.09 -15.21 -28.32
CA SER A 52 7.58 -14.28 -27.31
C SER A 52 8.65 -13.76 -26.31
N PRO A 53 9.50 -14.60 -25.70
CA PRO A 53 10.59 -14.13 -24.83
C PRO A 53 11.61 -13.24 -25.56
N ILE A 54 11.90 -13.54 -26.84
CA ILE A 54 12.84 -12.75 -27.65
C ILE A 54 12.24 -11.39 -27.98
N VAL A 55 10.98 -11.36 -28.42
CA VAL A 55 10.24 -10.12 -28.68
C VAL A 55 10.19 -9.28 -27.41
N SER A 56 9.83 -9.87 -26.27
CA SER A 56 9.79 -9.17 -25.00
C SER A 56 11.17 -8.64 -24.60
N PHE A 57 12.23 -9.44 -24.72
CA PHE A 57 13.59 -8.98 -24.41
C PHE A 57 13.97 -7.75 -25.25
N ILE A 58 13.72 -7.79 -26.56
CA ILE A 58 14.07 -6.68 -27.46
C ILE A 58 13.22 -5.44 -27.15
N THR A 59 11.91 -5.57 -26.99
CA THR A 59 11.03 -4.41 -26.74
C THR A 59 11.28 -3.79 -25.38
N GLU A 60 11.52 -4.58 -24.33
CA GLU A 60 11.93 -4.05 -23.02
C GLU A 60 13.27 -3.33 -23.13
N LEU A 61 14.27 -3.94 -23.78
CA LEU A 61 15.57 -3.30 -23.99
C LEU A 61 15.43 -1.95 -24.72
N GLN A 62 14.57 -1.87 -25.75
CA GLN A 62 14.27 -0.62 -26.46
C GLN A 62 13.64 0.43 -25.54
N TRP A 63 12.73 0.03 -24.65
CA TRP A 63 12.09 0.93 -23.71
C TRP A 63 13.09 1.50 -22.68
N TYR A 64 13.96 0.66 -22.11
CA TYR A 64 15.02 1.13 -21.21
C TYR A 64 16.05 2.03 -21.94
N ASP A 65 16.42 1.69 -23.17
CA ASP A 65 17.35 2.49 -23.99
C ASP A 65 16.76 3.88 -24.33
N ALA A 66 15.46 3.95 -24.62
CA ALA A 66 14.74 5.20 -24.84
C ALA A 66 14.71 6.13 -23.62
N LEU A 67 14.99 5.61 -22.42
CA LEU A 67 15.11 6.38 -21.17
C LEU A 67 16.58 6.59 -20.74
N GLY A 68 17.55 6.09 -21.51
CA GLY A 68 18.96 6.12 -21.15
C GLY A 68 19.33 5.15 -20.01
N LEU A 69 18.48 4.17 -19.71
CA LEU A 69 18.62 3.21 -18.61
C LEU A 69 18.89 1.78 -19.10
N ARG A 70 19.39 1.61 -20.32
CA ARG A 70 19.74 0.31 -20.91
C ARG A 70 20.55 -0.58 -19.97
N ASP A 71 21.53 0.01 -19.29
CA ASP A 71 22.44 -0.70 -18.38
C ASP A 71 21.71 -1.28 -17.15
N VAL A 72 20.62 -0.66 -16.70
CA VAL A 72 19.82 -1.16 -15.58
C VAL A 72 19.19 -2.50 -15.94
N TYR A 73 18.57 -2.56 -17.12
CA TYR A 73 17.93 -3.78 -17.62
C TYR A 73 18.94 -4.89 -17.90
N THR A 74 20.05 -4.58 -18.58
CA THR A 74 21.08 -5.58 -18.90
C THR A 74 21.81 -6.08 -17.66
N THR A 75 21.99 -5.24 -16.63
CA THR A 75 22.58 -5.66 -15.35
C THR A 75 21.62 -6.57 -14.58
N ARG A 76 20.34 -6.20 -14.46
CA ARG A 76 19.31 -7.04 -13.83
C ARG A 76 19.25 -8.41 -14.50
N LEU A 77 19.11 -8.40 -15.82
CA LEU A 77 19.04 -9.62 -16.61
C LEU A 77 20.36 -10.41 -16.51
N GLY A 78 21.51 -9.75 -16.53
CA GLY A 78 22.81 -10.39 -16.32
C GLY A 78 22.88 -11.16 -15.00
N LEU A 79 22.38 -10.58 -13.91
CA LEU A 79 22.31 -11.23 -12.61
C LEU A 79 21.34 -12.42 -12.62
N GLU A 80 20.11 -12.24 -13.10
CA GLU A 80 19.09 -13.29 -13.24
C GLU A 80 19.62 -14.50 -14.03
N TRP A 81 20.22 -14.25 -15.20
CA TRP A 81 20.77 -15.31 -16.04
C TRP A 81 22.03 -15.93 -15.44
N SER A 82 22.89 -15.15 -14.78
CA SER A 82 24.11 -15.69 -14.18
C SER A 82 23.80 -16.71 -13.09
N ILE A 83 22.89 -16.39 -12.17
CA ILE A 83 22.50 -17.30 -11.09
C ILE A 83 21.63 -18.45 -11.60
N GLY A 84 20.72 -18.18 -12.54
CA GLY A 84 19.88 -19.20 -13.16
C GLY A 84 20.69 -20.22 -13.97
N LEU A 85 21.63 -19.76 -14.81
CA LEU A 85 22.49 -20.63 -15.60
C LEU A 85 23.50 -21.39 -14.72
N ALA A 86 24.09 -20.73 -13.72
CA ALA A 86 24.95 -21.41 -12.75
C ALA A 86 24.18 -22.54 -12.03
N SER A 87 22.97 -22.25 -11.54
CA SER A 87 22.07 -23.25 -10.95
C SER A 87 21.76 -24.39 -11.93
N LEU A 88 21.36 -24.08 -13.17
CA LEU A 88 21.02 -25.08 -14.18
C LEU A 88 22.18 -26.04 -14.43
N LEU A 89 23.38 -25.50 -14.66
CA LEU A 89 24.57 -26.28 -14.96
C LEU A 89 25.01 -27.11 -13.75
N LEU A 90 25.03 -26.53 -12.57
CA LEU A 90 25.40 -27.21 -11.33
C LEU A 90 24.42 -28.34 -11.00
N ALA A 91 23.11 -28.06 -10.99
CA ALA A 91 22.07 -29.04 -10.71
C ALA A 91 22.05 -30.16 -11.76
N PHE A 92 22.09 -29.82 -13.05
CA PHE A 92 22.09 -30.83 -14.11
C PHE A 92 23.35 -31.69 -14.06
N ALA A 93 24.54 -31.11 -13.88
CA ALA A 93 25.78 -31.86 -13.77
C ALA A 93 25.74 -32.81 -12.56
N TYR A 94 25.33 -32.31 -11.39
CA TYR A 94 25.18 -33.10 -10.17
C TYR A 94 24.20 -34.27 -10.38
N LEU A 95 23.01 -34.02 -10.91
CA LEU A 95 22.01 -35.06 -11.16
C LEU A 95 22.45 -36.04 -12.26
N ALA A 96 23.04 -35.56 -13.36
CA ALA A 96 23.48 -36.41 -14.47
C ALA A 96 24.60 -37.36 -14.05
N VAL A 97 25.56 -36.90 -13.24
CA VAL A 97 26.61 -37.75 -12.65
C VAL A 97 25.98 -38.85 -11.79
N ASN A 98 25.03 -38.51 -10.92
CA ASN A 98 24.36 -39.47 -10.06
C ASN A 98 23.47 -40.45 -10.86
N VAL A 99 22.75 -39.98 -11.88
CA VAL A 99 21.97 -40.82 -12.81
C VAL A 99 22.89 -41.81 -13.52
N PHE A 100 24.03 -41.35 -14.02
CA PHE A 100 25.02 -42.21 -14.67
C PHE A 100 25.54 -43.31 -13.72
N ILE A 101 25.89 -42.95 -12.48
CA ILE A 101 26.31 -43.91 -11.45
C ILE A 101 25.19 -44.92 -11.17
N ALA A 102 23.96 -44.45 -10.97
CA ALA A 102 22.81 -45.30 -10.64
C ALA A 102 22.50 -46.32 -11.74
N LEU A 103 22.46 -45.89 -12.99
CA LEU A 103 22.20 -46.79 -14.12
C LEU A 103 23.37 -47.76 -14.35
N ARG A 104 24.62 -47.33 -14.11
CA ARG A 104 25.81 -48.19 -14.22
C ARG A 104 25.83 -49.27 -13.15
N VAL A 105 25.38 -48.94 -11.94
CA VAL A 105 25.20 -49.89 -10.83
C VAL A 105 24.06 -50.87 -11.13
N ARG A 106 22.93 -50.38 -11.65
CA ARG A 106 21.77 -51.20 -12.03
C ARG A 106 22.09 -52.24 -13.11
N ALA A 107 22.96 -51.92 -14.08
CA ALA A 107 23.31 -52.82 -15.18
C ALA A 107 24.07 -54.10 -14.76
N GLY A 108 24.65 -54.14 -13.56
CA GLY A 108 25.28 -55.33 -12.95
C GLY A 108 26.48 -55.96 -13.69
N PRO A 109 27.20 -56.92 -13.06
CA PRO A 109 28.24 -57.72 -13.73
C PRO A 109 27.70 -58.81 -14.66
N GLY A 110 26.50 -59.35 -14.38
CA GLY A 110 25.94 -60.52 -15.08
C GLY A 110 25.62 -60.29 -16.57
N LEU A 111 25.12 -59.10 -16.94
CA LEU A 111 24.89 -58.75 -18.35
C LEU A 111 26.19 -58.48 -19.12
N ARG A 112 27.25 -58.07 -18.42
CA ARG A 112 28.61 -57.88 -18.99
C ARG A 112 29.35 -59.20 -19.17
N ALA A 113 29.12 -60.16 -18.28
CA ALA A 113 29.68 -61.52 -18.37
C ALA A 113 29.17 -62.30 -19.60
N VAL A 114 27.99 -61.94 -20.13
CA VAL A 114 27.38 -62.52 -21.35
C VAL A 114 27.65 -61.64 -22.60
N GLY A 115 28.57 -60.66 -22.53
CA GLY A 115 29.02 -59.89 -23.70
C GLY A 115 28.07 -58.78 -24.19
N ILE A 116 26.95 -58.53 -23.51
CA ILE A 116 25.97 -57.51 -23.91
C ILE A 116 26.45 -56.12 -23.44
N ARG A 117 27.19 -55.41 -24.28
CA ARG A 117 27.53 -53.99 -24.08
C ARG A 117 26.34 -53.09 -24.45
N ARG A 118 25.30 -53.01 -23.60
CA ARG A 118 24.27 -51.97 -23.76
C ARG A 118 24.81 -50.63 -23.25
N SER A 119 24.76 -49.60 -24.09
CA SER A 119 25.02 -48.22 -23.67
C SER A 119 23.93 -47.78 -22.69
N VAL A 120 24.28 -47.79 -21.41
CA VAL A 120 23.38 -47.53 -20.27
C VAL A 120 22.62 -46.20 -20.43
N LEU A 121 23.28 -45.17 -20.96
CA LEU A 121 22.68 -43.85 -21.23
C LEU A 121 21.76 -43.80 -22.45
N ARG A 122 21.97 -44.65 -23.47
CA ARG A 122 21.09 -44.67 -24.67
C ARG A 122 19.88 -45.60 -24.50
N SER A 123 19.65 -46.12 -23.30
CA SER A 123 18.43 -46.86 -22.98
C SER A 123 17.25 -45.89 -22.80
N THR A 124 16.02 -46.37 -22.98
CA THR A 124 14.81 -45.57 -22.69
C THR A 124 14.81 -45.06 -21.25
N ALA A 125 15.20 -45.92 -20.30
CA ALA A 125 15.37 -45.53 -18.90
C ALA A 125 16.45 -44.45 -18.70
N GLY A 126 17.58 -44.53 -19.42
CA GLY A 126 18.65 -43.54 -19.36
C GLY A 126 18.22 -42.16 -19.88
N TRP A 127 17.53 -42.13 -21.02
CA TRP A 127 16.96 -40.90 -21.57
C TRP A 127 15.87 -40.30 -20.69
N VAL A 128 14.95 -41.13 -20.16
CA VAL A 128 13.91 -40.67 -19.23
C VAL A 128 14.54 -40.09 -17.97
N SER A 129 15.51 -40.77 -17.35
CA SER A 129 16.18 -40.26 -16.14
C SER A 129 16.95 -38.96 -16.37
N LEU A 130 17.66 -38.82 -17.51
CA LEU A 130 18.34 -37.57 -17.86
C LEU A 130 17.35 -36.45 -18.20
N ALA A 131 16.23 -36.76 -18.86
CA ALA A 131 15.17 -35.80 -19.10
C ALA A 131 14.54 -35.33 -17.78
N THR A 132 14.26 -36.24 -16.84
CA THR A 132 13.78 -35.88 -15.50
C THR A 132 14.80 -35.03 -14.74
N ALA A 133 16.10 -35.37 -14.81
CA ALA A 133 17.16 -34.56 -14.21
C ALA A 133 17.22 -33.15 -14.83
N ALA A 134 17.06 -33.02 -16.15
CA ALA A 134 16.98 -31.73 -16.82
C ALA A 134 15.75 -30.92 -16.38
N VAL A 135 14.58 -31.55 -16.24
CA VAL A 135 13.37 -30.88 -15.73
C VAL A 135 13.57 -30.37 -14.31
N ILE A 136 14.13 -31.19 -13.40
CA ILE A 136 14.44 -30.77 -12.03
C ILE A 136 15.42 -29.60 -12.03
N ALA A 137 16.49 -29.67 -12.84
CA ALA A 137 17.47 -28.60 -12.95
C ALA A 137 16.88 -27.29 -13.49
N ILE A 138 15.95 -27.36 -14.45
CA ILE A 138 15.23 -26.18 -14.98
C ILE A 138 14.34 -25.56 -13.90
N ILE A 139 13.63 -26.38 -13.11
CA ILE A 139 12.79 -25.88 -12.00
C ILE A 139 13.66 -25.16 -10.95
N LEU A 140 14.77 -25.79 -10.55
CA LEU A 140 15.71 -25.19 -9.59
C LEU A 140 16.38 -23.93 -10.14
N ALA A 141 16.71 -23.89 -11.45
CA ALA A 141 17.25 -22.71 -12.12
C ALA A 141 16.26 -21.55 -12.17
N ALA A 142 14.98 -21.82 -12.44
CA ALA A 142 13.94 -20.80 -12.39
C ALA A 142 13.78 -20.22 -10.98
N GLY A 143 13.80 -21.08 -9.94
CA GLY A 143 13.77 -20.64 -8.54
C GLY A 143 15.03 -19.85 -8.13
N ALA A 144 16.20 -20.21 -8.62
CA ALA A 144 17.44 -19.47 -8.36
C ALA A 144 17.46 -18.10 -9.07
N SER A 145 16.93 -18.03 -10.30
CA SER A 145 16.85 -16.79 -11.09
C SER A 145 16.05 -15.70 -10.39
N SER A 146 15.05 -16.04 -9.57
CA SER A 146 14.27 -15.05 -8.81
C SER A 146 15.02 -14.48 -7.60
N GLN A 147 16.15 -15.08 -7.20
CA GLN A 147 16.98 -14.66 -6.06
C GLN A 147 18.09 -13.67 -6.44
N TRP A 148 17.98 -13.05 -7.62
CA TRP A 148 19.00 -12.12 -8.12
C TRP A 148 19.21 -10.91 -7.22
N GLN A 149 18.17 -10.44 -6.50
CA GLN A 149 18.28 -9.34 -5.55
C GLN A 149 19.17 -9.70 -4.36
N ALA A 150 18.98 -10.90 -3.79
CA ALA A 150 19.82 -11.41 -2.72
C ALA A 150 21.28 -11.56 -3.18
N LEU A 151 21.52 -11.99 -4.43
CA LEU A 151 22.85 -12.02 -5.02
C LEU A 151 23.45 -10.62 -5.17
N ALA A 152 22.69 -9.64 -5.65
CA ALA A 152 23.15 -8.26 -5.80
C ALA A 152 23.58 -7.64 -4.45
N LEU A 153 22.75 -7.80 -3.42
CA LEU A 153 23.06 -7.36 -2.05
C LEU A 153 24.30 -8.09 -1.50
N PHE A 154 24.43 -9.39 -1.74
CA PHE A 154 25.59 -10.18 -1.31
C PHE A 154 26.89 -9.71 -1.98
N MET A 155 26.88 -9.47 -3.29
CA MET A 155 28.05 -9.03 -4.06
C MET A 155 28.54 -7.64 -3.66
N HIS A 156 27.63 -6.76 -3.25
CA HIS A 156 27.92 -5.38 -2.88
C HIS A 156 27.72 -5.12 -1.37
N SER A 157 27.89 -6.16 -0.55
CA SER A 157 27.79 -6.03 0.91
C SER A 157 28.86 -5.10 1.45
N SER A 158 28.45 -4.13 2.28
CA SER A 158 29.34 -3.22 2.98
C SER A 158 28.98 -3.13 4.47
N PRO A 159 29.96 -3.13 5.40
CA PRO A 159 29.68 -3.04 6.83
C PRO A 159 28.93 -1.76 7.20
N THR A 160 27.95 -1.90 8.09
CA THR A 160 27.24 -0.75 8.69
C THR A 160 28.03 -0.12 9.83
N GLY A 161 28.94 -0.87 10.46
CA GLY A 161 29.66 -0.49 11.67
C GLY A 161 28.87 -0.75 12.95
N THR A 162 27.63 -1.25 12.85
CA THR A 162 26.81 -1.65 14.01
C THR A 162 26.81 -3.17 14.09
N VAL A 163 27.09 -3.71 15.27
CA VAL A 163 27.25 -5.15 15.50
C VAL A 163 26.13 -5.67 16.40
N ASP A 164 25.63 -6.86 16.13
CA ASP A 164 24.67 -7.53 17.00
C ASP A 164 25.35 -8.03 18.31
N PRO A 165 24.74 -7.83 19.48
CA PRO A 165 25.37 -8.15 20.77
C PRO A 165 25.35 -9.65 21.13
N VAL A 166 24.70 -10.54 20.36
CA VAL A 166 24.61 -11.98 20.69
C VAL A 166 25.65 -12.78 19.92
N LEU A 167 25.78 -12.56 18.62
CA LEU A 167 26.59 -13.34 17.68
C LEU A 167 27.77 -12.54 17.11
N GLY A 168 27.85 -11.23 17.36
CA GLY A 168 28.98 -10.39 17.00
C GLY A 168 29.11 -10.13 15.49
N GLN A 169 28.04 -10.29 14.72
CA GLN A 169 27.97 -9.98 13.29
C GLN A 169 27.51 -8.55 13.06
N ASP A 170 28.06 -7.91 12.03
CA ASP A 170 27.58 -6.60 11.58
C ASP A 170 26.14 -6.70 11.05
N ILE A 171 25.34 -5.65 11.21
CA ILE A 171 23.96 -5.62 10.67
C ILE A 171 23.93 -5.81 9.15
N SER A 172 25.01 -5.45 8.43
CA SER A 172 25.16 -5.76 7.00
C SER A 172 25.12 -7.25 6.71
N PHE A 173 25.59 -8.12 7.61
CA PHE A 173 25.49 -9.56 7.44
C PHE A 173 24.02 -9.98 7.34
N TYR A 174 23.18 -9.49 8.23
CA TYR A 174 21.76 -9.85 8.28
C TYR A 174 20.97 -9.28 7.10
N LEU A 175 21.23 -8.03 6.71
CA LEU A 175 20.49 -7.36 5.64
C LEU A 175 20.98 -7.74 4.23
N LEU A 176 22.29 -7.93 4.06
CA LEU A 176 22.90 -8.03 2.73
C LEU A 176 23.43 -9.44 2.39
N THR A 177 23.83 -10.23 3.39
CA THR A 177 24.53 -11.51 3.18
C THR A 177 23.65 -12.72 3.49
N LEU A 178 23.00 -12.71 4.65
CA LEU A 178 22.20 -13.81 5.17
C LEU A 178 21.06 -14.25 4.22
N PRO A 179 20.31 -13.33 3.55
CA PRO A 179 19.26 -13.74 2.62
C PRO A 179 19.79 -14.62 1.47
N PHE A 180 20.98 -14.31 0.93
CA PHE A 180 21.61 -15.12 -0.11
C PHE A 180 22.08 -16.48 0.42
N LEU A 181 22.61 -16.53 1.65
CA LEU A 181 23.00 -17.80 2.28
C LEU A 181 21.79 -18.72 2.51
N HIS A 182 20.64 -18.18 2.90
CA HIS A 182 19.39 -18.94 2.96
C HIS A 182 18.94 -19.40 1.58
N ALA A 183 18.96 -18.52 0.57
CA ALA A 183 18.59 -18.88 -0.80
C ALA A 183 19.46 -20.04 -1.32
N ALA A 184 20.79 -19.96 -1.15
CA ALA A 184 21.72 -21.01 -1.55
C ALA A 184 21.50 -22.32 -0.78
N THR A 185 21.31 -22.24 0.54
CA THR A 185 21.07 -23.43 1.38
C THR A 185 19.75 -24.12 1.04
N ASN A 186 18.67 -23.35 0.85
CA ASN A 186 17.37 -23.88 0.46
C ASN A 186 17.40 -24.50 -0.93
N TRP A 187 18.13 -23.88 -1.88
CA TRP A 187 18.37 -24.43 -3.20
C TRP A 187 19.12 -25.78 -3.13
N SER A 188 20.19 -25.87 -2.32
CA SER A 188 20.95 -27.10 -2.11
C SER A 188 20.10 -28.19 -1.44
N LEU A 189 19.26 -27.85 -0.45
CA LEU A 189 18.32 -28.80 0.16
C LEU A 189 17.34 -29.35 -0.87
N GLY A 190 16.79 -28.49 -1.73
CA GLY A 190 15.92 -28.89 -2.83
C GLY A 190 16.64 -29.82 -3.83
N LEU A 191 17.87 -29.49 -4.23
CA LEU A 191 18.68 -30.31 -5.12
C LEU A 191 18.98 -31.70 -4.54
N ASP A 192 19.48 -31.75 -3.31
CA ASP A 192 19.85 -33.00 -2.63
C ASP A 192 18.62 -33.89 -2.38
N PHE A 193 17.51 -33.30 -1.94
CA PHE A 193 16.26 -34.03 -1.74
C PHE A 193 15.75 -34.63 -3.06
N MET A 194 15.72 -33.85 -4.13
CA MET A 194 15.30 -34.34 -5.45
C MET A 194 16.27 -35.37 -6.03
N ALA A 195 17.56 -35.25 -5.76
CA ALA A 195 18.55 -36.25 -6.13
C ALA A 195 18.30 -37.59 -5.42
N VAL A 196 18.07 -37.58 -4.10
CA VAL A 196 17.74 -38.79 -3.32
C VAL A 196 16.48 -39.46 -3.87
N LEU A 197 15.42 -38.69 -4.15
CA LEU A 197 14.18 -39.22 -4.73
C LEU A 197 14.37 -39.80 -6.13
N LEU A 198 15.02 -39.06 -7.03
CA LEU A 198 15.26 -39.50 -8.41
C LEU A 198 16.08 -40.78 -8.44
N ILE A 199 17.19 -40.83 -7.69
CA ILE A 199 18.08 -41.98 -7.65
C ILE A 199 17.41 -43.18 -6.94
N GLY A 200 16.66 -42.93 -5.87
CA GLY A 200 15.82 -43.94 -5.22
C GLY A 200 14.82 -44.57 -6.21
N ALA A 201 14.09 -43.73 -6.95
CA ALA A 201 13.15 -44.18 -7.97
C ALA A 201 13.82 -45.01 -9.08
N ILE A 202 15.01 -44.61 -9.55
CA ILE A 202 15.78 -45.37 -10.55
C ILE A 202 16.15 -46.76 -10.03
N TYR A 203 16.50 -46.89 -8.75
CA TYR A 203 16.81 -48.18 -8.13
C TYR A 203 15.58 -49.05 -7.87
N SER A 204 14.42 -48.44 -7.60
CA SER A 204 13.16 -49.15 -7.38
C SER A 204 12.45 -49.54 -8.67
N TRP A 205 12.72 -48.87 -9.78
CA TRP A 205 12.02 -49.12 -11.06
C TRP A 205 12.49 -50.40 -11.75
N ARG A 206 11.57 -51.33 -12.02
CA ARG A 206 11.82 -52.61 -12.71
C ARG A 206 11.11 -52.76 -14.06
N GLY A 207 10.78 -51.64 -14.72
CA GLY A 207 10.02 -51.64 -15.97
C GLY A 207 8.53 -51.50 -15.66
N ASP A 208 7.89 -52.60 -15.30
CA ASP A 208 6.42 -52.66 -15.12
C ASP A 208 5.99 -52.49 -13.65
N SER A 209 6.94 -52.42 -12.72
CA SER A 209 6.67 -52.27 -11.28
C SER A 209 7.75 -51.48 -10.55
N PHE A 210 7.41 -51.00 -9.35
CA PHE A 210 8.34 -50.44 -8.37
C PHE A 210 8.50 -51.42 -7.20
N ASP A 211 9.72 -51.91 -6.99
CA ASP A 211 10.04 -52.85 -5.88
C ASP A 211 11.27 -52.34 -5.11
N PHE A 212 11.07 -51.98 -3.83
CA PHE A 212 12.12 -51.43 -2.97
C PHE A 212 12.94 -52.55 -2.32
N ARG A 213 13.92 -53.08 -3.07
CA ARG A 213 14.93 -54.02 -2.57
C ARG A 213 16.33 -53.53 -2.98
N PRO A 214 16.93 -52.58 -2.22
CA PRO A 214 18.17 -51.95 -2.62
C PRO A 214 19.34 -52.93 -2.57
N THR A 215 20.13 -52.99 -3.65
CA THR A 215 21.36 -53.79 -3.69
C THR A 215 22.47 -53.13 -2.85
N PRO A 216 23.49 -53.86 -2.35
CA PRO A 216 24.55 -53.26 -1.55
C PRO A 216 25.25 -52.05 -2.20
N PRO A 217 25.54 -52.03 -3.52
CA PRO A 217 26.08 -50.84 -4.19
C PRO A 217 25.06 -49.70 -4.33
N ALA A 218 23.76 -50.00 -4.47
CA ALA A 218 22.71 -48.98 -4.47
C ALA A 218 22.58 -48.32 -3.09
N LEU A 219 22.66 -49.13 -2.01
CA LEU A 219 22.71 -48.62 -0.63
C LEU A 219 23.91 -47.69 -0.42
N ALA A 220 25.09 -48.04 -0.94
CA ALA A 220 26.27 -47.18 -0.85
C ALA A 220 26.04 -45.82 -1.53
N HIS A 221 25.53 -45.82 -2.76
CA HIS A 221 25.29 -44.60 -3.52
C HIS A 221 24.23 -43.70 -2.88
N VAL A 222 23.07 -44.26 -2.49
CA VAL A 222 22.03 -43.51 -1.79
C VAL A 222 22.53 -42.97 -0.45
N SER A 223 23.40 -43.71 0.26
CA SER A 223 24.01 -43.22 1.50
C SER A 223 24.91 -42.00 1.26
N VAL A 224 25.69 -41.96 0.18
CA VAL A 224 26.48 -40.76 -0.16
C VAL A 224 25.58 -39.53 -0.38
N LEU A 225 24.45 -39.71 -1.07
CA LEU A 225 23.48 -38.63 -1.30
C LEU A 225 22.80 -38.17 -0.01
N ILE A 226 22.41 -39.11 0.86
CA ILE A 226 21.85 -38.78 2.18
C ILE A 226 22.90 -38.07 3.06
N ALA A 227 24.17 -38.44 2.95
CA ALA A 227 25.24 -37.76 3.67
C ALA A 227 25.42 -36.31 3.18
N ALA A 228 25.37 -36.06 1.86
CA ALA A 228 25.37 -34.71 1.31
C ALA A 228 24.17 -33.90 1.81
N PHE A 229 22.95 -34.47 1.74
CA PHE A 229 21.75 -33.85 2.29
C PHE A 229 21.89 -33.53 3.79
N ALA A 230 22.49 -34.41 4.59
CA ALA A 230 22.73 -34.20 6.01
C ALA A 230 23.75 -33.08 6.30
N VAL A 231 24.76 -32.89 5.43
CA VAL A 231 25.66 -31.72 5.51
C VAL A 231 24.88 -30.43 5.23
N THR A 232 24.05 -30.42 4.18
CA THR A 232 23.22 -29.25 3.85
C THR A 232 22.22 -28.92 4.99
N LEU A 233 21.63 -29.94 5.63
CA LEU A 233 20.81 -29.77 6.83
C LEU A 233 21.61 -29.21 8.03
N SER A 234 22.87 -29.63 8.19
CA SER A 234 23.75 -29.08 9.22
C SER A 234 24.04 -27.59 8.99
N VAL A 235 24.31 -27.19 7.74
CA VAL A 235 24.48 -25.78 7.36
C VAL A 235 23.20 -24.99 7.63
N SER A 236 22.03 -25.53 7.27
CA SER A 236 20.74 -24.93 7.59
C SER A 236 20.54 -24.73 9.10
N ALA A 237 20.87 -25.73 9.92
CA ALA A 237 20.81 -25.60 11.38
C ALA A 237 21.80 -24.55 11.92
N TRP A 238 22.97 -24.40 11.28
CA TRP A 238 23.92 -23.34 11.64
C TRP A 238 23.37 -21.96 11.31
N LEU A 239 22.77 -21.76 10.14
CA LEU A 239 22.15 -20.49 9.74
C LEU A 239 20.94 -20.14 10.62
N GLY A 240 20.17 -21.14 11.07
CA GLY A 240 19.04 -20.96 11.99
C GLY A 240 19.39 -20.27 13.32
N ARG A 241 20.68 -20.21 13.68
CA ARG A 241 21.16 -19.41 14.81
C ARG A 241 20.93 -17.92 14.61
N TYR A 242 21.07 -17.42 13.39
CA TYR A 242 20.86 -16.02 13.04
C TYR A 242 19.37 -15.68 12.97
N ASP A 243 18.53 -16.64 12.54
CA ASP A 243 17.06 -16.48 12.46
C ASP A 243 16.42 -16.16 13.81
N LEU A 244 17.00 -16.68 14.89
CA LEU A 244 16.56 -16.37 16.25
C LEU A 244 16.57 -14.87 16.55
N LEU A 245 17.47 -14.11 15.93
CA LEU A 245 17.64 -12.69 16.24
C LEU A 245 16.52 -11.83 15.66
N PHE A 246 15.74 -12.30 14.69
CA PHE A 246 14.60 -11.56 14.12
C PHE A 246 13.28 -12.34 14.20
N ALA A 247 13.23 -13.41 15.02
CA ALA A 247 12.03 -14.18 15.31
C ALA A 247 11.20 -13.61 16.49
N HIS A 248 9.98 -14.09 16.69
CA HIS A 248 9.13 -13.73 17.84
C HIS A 248 8.69 -14.97 18.63
N ASN A 249 9.65 -15.66 19.25
CA ASN A 249 9.42 -16.98 19.86
C ASN A 249 8.83 -16.95 21.29
N SER A 250 9.05 -15.87 22.06
CA SER A 250 8.65 -15.80 23.47
C SER A 250 7.28 -15.17 23.71
N GLY A 251 6.69 -14.52 22.69
CA GLY A 251 5.45 -13.74 22.80
C GLY A 251 5.59 -12.41 23.56
N VAL A 252 6.75 -12.17 24.19
CA VAL A 252 7.06 -10.96 24.96
C VAL A 252 8.10 -10.10 24.24
N VAL A 253 9.07 -10.75 23.59
CA VAL A 253 10.25 -10.10 23.00
C VAL A 253 10.30 -10.37 21.49
N TRP A 254 10.58 -9.32 20.71
CA TRP A 254 11.00 -9.44 19.31
C TRP A 254 12.53 -9.63 19.21
N GLY A 255 12.91 -10.64 18.44
CA GLY A 255 14.27 -11.17 18.36
C GLY A 255 14.60 -12.20 19.44
N ALA A 256 15.90 -12.49 19.58
CA ALA A 256 16.35 -13.60 20.43
C ALA A 256 16.13 -13.26 21.91
N ALA A 257 15.13 -13.89 22.54
CA ALA A 257 14.75 -13.76 23.95
C ALA A 257 15.68 -14.57 24.88
N TYR A 258 15.40 -14.56 26.20
CA TYR A 258 16.18 -15.31 27.18
C TYR A 258 16.32 -16.79 26.81
N THR A 259 15.21 -17.46 26.49
CA THR A 259 15.21 -18.88 26.10
C THR A 259 15.94 -19.12 24.78
N ASP A 260 15.87 -18.17 23.83
CA ASP A 260 16.54 -18.32 22.55
C ASP A 260 18.07 -18.30 22.73
N VAL A 261 18.58 -17.38 23.53
CA VAL A 261 20.02 -17.25 23.79
C VAL A 261 20.55 -18.40 24.65
N ASN A 262 19.82 -18.80 25.70
CA ASN A 262 20.33 -19.77 26.67
C ASN A 262 19.99 -21.23 26.35
N ALA A 263 18.99 -21.50 25.50
CA ALA A 263 18.56 -22.86 25.16
C ALA A 263 18.58 -23.14 23.65
N ARG A 264 17.89 -22.33 22.83
CA ARG A 264 17.79 -22.61 21.38
C ARG A 264 19.12 -22.47 20.65
N LEU A 265 19.88 -21.41 20.95
CA LEU A 265 21.14 -21.12 20.26
C LEU A 265 22.20 -22.22 20.50
N PRO A 266 22.45 -22.69 21.75
CA PRO A 266 23.30 -23.86 21.98
C PRO A 266 22.78 -25.12 21.27
N LEU A 267 21.47 -25.32 21.22
CA LEU A 267 20.85 -26.49 20.61
C LEU A 267 21.00 -26.52 19.08
N TYR A 268 20.82 -25.38 18.40
CA TYR A 268 21.14 -25.25 16.97
C TYR A 268 22.62 -25.52 16.69
N THR A 269 23.51 -25.04 17.57
CA THR A 269 24.95 -25.30 17.46
C THR A 269 25.26 -26.80 17.60
N LEU A 270 24.64 -27.47 18.58
CA LEU A 270 24.76 -28.92 18.76
C LEU A 270 24.16 -29.68 17.58
N GLN A 271 22.99 -29.29 17.09
CA GLN A 271 22.31 -29.92 15.96
C GLN A 271 23.13 -29.80 14.67
N ALA A 272 23.74 -28.64 14.41
CA ALA A 272 24.68 -28.47 13.31
C ALA A 272 25.86 -29.44 13.44
N GLY A 273 26.53 -29.48 14.59
CA GLY A 273 27.65 -30.40 14.83
C GLY A 273 27.26 -31.88 14.71
N ALA A 274 26.13 -32.27 15.31
CA ALA A 274 25.59 -33.62 15.23
C ALA A 274 25.22 -34.00 13.79
N GLY A 275 24.69 -33.07 13.00
CA GLY A 275 24.43 -33.27 11.57
C GLY A 275 25.68 -33.66 10.78
N ILE A 276 26.84 -33.04 11.06
CA ILE A 276 28.12 -33.41 10.44
C ILE A 276 28.55 -34.82 10.87
N VAL A 277 28.41 -35.16 12.15
CA VAL A 277 28.75 -36.51 12.65
C VAL A 277 27.85 -37.57 12.00
N LEU A 278 26.55 -37.31 11.90
CA LEU A 278 25.59 -38.18 11.24
C LEU A 278 25.88 -38.31 9.74
N ALA A 279 26.22 -37.20 9.06
CA ALA A 279 26.65 -37.23 7.68
C ALA A 279 27.90 -38.12 7.50
N GLY A 280 28.88 -38.02 8.40
CA GLY A 280 30.06 -38.90 8.42
C GLY A 280 29.71 -40.38 8.64
N ALA A 281 28.79 -40.68 9.56
CA ALA A 281 28.33 -42.05 9.82
C ALA A 281 27.57 -42.65 8.61
N VAL A 282 26.72 -41.85 7.96
CA VAL A 282 26.02 -42.25 6.74
C VAL A 282 27.00 -42.39 5.57
N LEU A 283 28.01 -41.52 5.47
CA LEU A 283 29.07 -41.65 4.47
C LEU A 283 29.88 -42.94 4.68
N ALA A 284 30.19 -43.31 5.94
CA ALA A 284 30.81 -44.59 6.28
C ALA A 284 29.97 -45.80 5.82
N ASN A 285 28.65 -45.63 5.68
CA ASN A 285 27.77 -46.66 5.12
C ASN A 285 28.03 -46.96 3.62
N ALA A 286 28.77 -46.12 2.90
CA ALA A 286 29.24 -46.43 1.54
C ALA A 286 30.09 -47.72 1.51
N TRP A 287 30.83 -48.00 2.59
CA TRP A 287 31.60 -49.23 2.77
C TRP A 287 30.82 -50.32 3.51
N LEU A 288 30.02 -49.97 4.52
CA LEU A 288 29.30 -50.93 5.37
C LEU A 288 28.04 -51.51 4.71
N ARG A 289 27.37 -50.73 3.86
CA ARG A 289 26.22 -51.12 3.00
C ARG A 289 25.04 -51.73 3.76
N ARG A 290 24.70 -51.16 4.92
CA ARG A 290 23.58 -51.59 5.77
C ARG A 290 22.44 -50.57 5.72
N LEU A 291 21.21 -51.03 5.50
CA LEU A 291 20.04 -50.15 5.43
C LEU A 291 19.75 -49.43 6.76
N TRP A 292 20.04 -50.07 7.89
CA TRP A 292 19.71 -49.52 9.21
C TRP A 292 20.55 -48.28 9.58
N ILE A 293 21.72 -48.05 8.97
CA ILE A 293 22.58 -46.90 9.34
C ILE A 293 21.96 -45.56 8.89
N PRO A 294 21.56 -45.35 7.62
CA PRO A 294 20.81 -44.17 7.20
C PRO A 294 19.49 -44.00 7.95
N VAL A 295 18.78 -45.10 8.24
CA VAL A 295 17.52 -45.08 9.01
C VAL A 295 17.77 -44.63 10.44
N ALA A 296 18.82 -45.14 11.10
CA ALA A 296 19.20 -44.73 12.45
C ALA A 296 19.65 -43.26 12.47
N ALA A 297 20.43 -42.81 11.48
CA ALA A 297 20.85 -41.41 11.38
C ALA A 297 19.65 -40.47 11.21
N ALA A 298 18.69 -40.83 10.35
CA ALA A 298 17.43 -40.08 10.21
C ALA A 298 16.63 -40.09 11.51
N GLY A 299 16.53 -41.24 12.19
CA GLY A 299 15.87 -41.36 13.50
C GLY A 299 16.51 -40.49 14.58
N VAL A 300 17.84 -40.45 14.65
CA VAL A 300 18.59 -39.58 15.57
C VAL A 300 18.37 -38.11 15.22
N TRP A 301 18.39 -37.75 13.94
CA TRP A 301 18.11 -36.37 13.51
C TRP A 301 16.69 -35.91 13.89
N VAL A 302 15.69 -36.78 13.68
CA VAL A 302 14.30 -36.52 14.10
C VAL A 302 14.21 -36.41 15.62
N ALA A 303 14.86 -37.29 16.38
CA ALA A 303 14.90 -37.21 17.83
C ALA A 303 15.55 -35.90 18.32
N LEU A 304 16.68 -35.50 17.72
CA LEU A 304 17.34 -34.23 18.01
C LEU A 304 16.43 -33.03 17.68
N SER A 305 15.67 -33.10 16.59
CA SER A 305 14.73 -32.04 16.20
C SER A 305 13.54 -31.94 17.17
N ILE A 306 13.05 -33.08 17.69
CA ILE A 306 12.01 -33.12 18.72
C ILE A 306 12.53 -32.53 20.03
N VAL A 307 13.73 -32.93 20.46
CA VAL A 307 14.42 -32.32 21.62
C VAL A 307 14.65 -30.82 21.39
N GLY A 308 14.99 -30.47 20.14
CA GLY A 308 15.04 -29.14 19.52
C GLY A 308 13.90 -28.21 19.96
N GLN A 309 12.69 -28.77 20.02
CA GLN A 309 11.48 -28.04 20.36
C GLN A 309 11.09 -28.22 21.83
N ALA A 310 11.22 -29.44 22.36
CA ALA A 310 10.79 -29.76 23.71
C ALA A 310 11.64 -29.08 24.79
N TYR A 311 12.97 -29.04 24.64
CA TYR A 311 13.86 -28.47 25.65
C TYR A 311 13.68 -26.94 25.80
N PRO A 312 13.70 -26.13 24.72
CA PRO A 312 13.41 -24.70 24.84
C PRO A 312 12.00 -24.43 25.37
N ALA A 313 10.99 -25.22 25.00
CA ALA A 313 9.65 -25.07 25.54
C ALA A 313 9.61 -25.29 27.07
N ALA A 314 10.37 -26.27 27.58
CA ALA A 314 10.51 -26.49 29.02
C ALA A 314 11.23 -25.32 29.71
N VAL A 315 12.33 -24.82 29.13
CA VAL A 315 13.05 -23.63 29.65
C VAL A 315 12.14 -22.40 29.67
N GLN A 316 11.37 -22.19 28.60
CA GLN A 316 10.40 -21.10 28.51
C GLN A 316 9.34 -21.21 29.61
N GLY A 317 8.68 -22.37 29.74
CA GLY A 317 7.58 -22.55 30.68
C GLY A 317 8.00 -22.58 32.15
N VAL A 318 9.18 -23.12 32.45
CA VAL A 318 9.64 -23.33 33.84
C VAL A 318 10.55 -22.21 34.34
N SER A 319 11.34 -21.58 33.48
CA SER A 319 12.33 -20.57 33.88
C SER A 319 11.99 -19.17 33.37
N ALA A 320 11.81 -19.00 32.05
CA ALA A 320 11.69 -17.67 31.45
C ALA A 320 10.34 -17.00 31.78
N THR A 321 9.22 -17.63 31.45
CA THR A 321 7.88 -17.05 31.64
C THR A 321 7.59 -16.70 33.10
N PRO A 322 7.87 -17.56 34.12
CA PRO A 322 7.62 -17.21 35.52
C PRO A 322 8.49 -16.05 36.03
N ASN A 323 9.67 -15.83 35.44
CA ASN A 323 10.63 -14.81 35.85
C ASN A 323 10.83 -13.70 34.79
N ALA A 324 9.89 -13.55 33.85
CA ALA A 324 10.07 -12.73 32.65
C ALA A 324 10.40 -11.27 32.97
N GLY A 325 9.81 -10.71 34.03
CA GLY A 325 10.08 -9.34 34.50
C GLY A 325 11.52 -9.11 35.01
N SER A 326 12.36 -10.15 35.09
CA SER A 326 13.79 -10.03 35.38
C SER A 326 14.67 -10.58 34.27
N TYR A 327 14.32 -11.75 33.71
CA TYR A 327 15.13 -12.44 32.70
C TYR A 327 15.03 -11.81 31.32
N GLU A 328 13.88 -11.23 30.95
CA GLU A 328 13.68 -10.66 29.61
C GLU A 328 14.13 -9.19 29.51
N LEU A 329 14.39 -8.49 30.61
CA LEU A 329 14.71 -7.05 30.60
C LEU A 329 15.91 -6.67 29.69
N PRO A 330 17.04 -7.40 29.69
CA PRO A 330 18.16 -7.09 28.78
C PRO A 330 17.78 -7.31 27.31
N TYR A 331 16.86 -8.23 27.04
CA TYR A 331 16.41 -8.60 25.71
C TYR A 331 15.43 -7.56 25.16
N ILE A 332 14.51 -7.09 26.01
CA ILE A 332 13.61 -5.95 25.73
C ILE A 332 14.41 -4.66 25.49
N ALA A 333 15.47 -4.40 26.26
CA ALA A 333 16.31 -3.23 26.03
C ALA A 333 16.92 -3.20 24.61
N ARG A 334 17.34 -4.37 24.11
CA ARG A 334 17.85 -4.52 22.73
C ARG A 334 16.75 -4.35 21.71
N GLU A 335 15.59 -4.96 21.95
CA GLU A 335 14.43 -4.81 21.07
C GLU A 335 14.04 -3.33 20.90
N ILE A 336 13.98 -2.58 22.01
CA ILE A 336 13.66 -1.14 21.96
C ILE A 336 14.67 -0.38 21.11
N ASP A 337 15.97 -0.56 21.37
CA ASP A 337 17.04 0.14 20.66
C ASP A 337 17.04 -0.21 19.16
N TYR A 338 16.98 -1.50 18.81
CA TYR A 338 17.08 -1.96 17.43
C TYR A 338 15.80 -1.72 16.63
N THR A 339 14.61 -1.79 17.25
CA THR A 339 13.36 -1.39 16.58
C THR A 339 13.38 0.11 16.27
N ARG A 340 13.74 0.95 17.25
CA ARG A 340 13.87 2.41 17.01
C ARG A 340 14.91 2.72 15.94
N LYS A 341 16.01 1.98 15.89
CA LYS A 341 16.97 2.11 14.78
C LYS A 341 16.34 1.67 13.46
N ALA A 342 15.76 0.49 13.38
CA ALA A 342 15.23 -0.07 12.13
C ALA A 342 14.12 0.76 11.48
N TYR A 343 13.37 1.54 12.26
CA TYR A 343 12.31 2.45 11.77
C TYR A 343 12.70 3.94 11.74
N GLY A 344 13.95 4.30 12.07
CA GLY A 344 14.43 5.69 11.98
C GLY A 344 13.92 6.61 13.11
N LEU A 345 13.61 6.04 14.27
CA LEU A 345 13.02 6.72 15.43
C LEU A 345 13.99 6.93 16.60
N SER A 346 15.28 6.60 16.41
CA SER A 346 16.29 6.70 17.47
C SER A 346 16.46 8.14 17.97
N ASP A 347 16.41 9.11 17.06
CA ASP A 347 16.67 10.52 17.35
C ASP A 347 15.41 11.31 17.74
N VAL A 348 14.25 10.66 17.86
CA VAL A 348 13.00 11.32 18.29
C VAL A 348 13.16 11.76 19.75
N LYS A 349 13.14 13.08 19.96
CA LYS A 349 13.20 13.69 21.30
C LYS A 349 11.80 13.90 21.84
N GLY A 350 11.59 13.46 23.09
CA GLY A 350 10.43 13.87 23.88
C GLY A 350 10.61 15.31 24.35
N ASN A 351 9.71 16.19 23.94
CA ASN A 351 9.66 17.58 24.34
C ASN A 351 8.48 17.82 25.29
N THR A 352 8.73 18.45 26.43
CA THR A 352 7.73 18.79 27.45
C THR A 352 7.49 20.31 27.55
N SER A 353 8.09 21.11 26.66
CA SER A 353 7.94 22.57 26.65
C SER A 353 6.56 23.05 26.25
N PHE A 354 5.78 22.19 25.58
CA PHE A 354 4.41 22.46 25.16
C PHE A 354 3.46 21.65 26.05
N THR A 355 2.59 22.33 26.79
CA THR A 355 1.64 21.69 27.72
C THR A 355 0.23 21.58 27.13
N GLY A 356 -0.13 22.46 26.19
CA GLY A 356 -1.43 22.43 25.50
C GLY A 356 -2.65 22.66 26.42
N ASP A 357 -2.43 23.12 27.65
CA ASP A 357 -3.43 23.22 28.71
C ASP A 357 -3.96 24.64 28.93
N GLN A 358 -3.47 25.61 28.16
CA GLN A 358 -3.90 27.01 28.25
C GLN A 358 -5.06 27.29 27.27
N PRO A 359 -6.00 28.21 27.62
CA PRO A 359 -6.97 28.70 26.66
C PRO A 359 -6.27 29.46 25.54
N LEU A 360 -6.79 29.36 24.32
CA LEU A 360 -6.23 30.08 23.18
C LEU A 360 -6.52 31.58 23.34
N THR A 361 -5.49 32.43 23.19
CA THR A 361 -5.67 33.89 23.30
C THR A 361 -5.61 34.59 21.96
N LEU A 362 -6.14 35.82 21.90
CA LEU A 362 -6.03 36.67 20.71
C LEU A 362 -4.57 36.93 20.33
N GLN A 363 -3.70 37.09 21.32
CA GLN A 363 -2.27 37.31 21.08
C GLN A 363 -1.61 36.09 20.44
N ASP A 364 -1.98 34.87 20.83
CA ASP A 364 -1.45 33.64 20.23
C ASP A 364 -1.81 33.57 18.74
N VAL A 365 -3.07 33.84 18.41
CA VAL A 365 -3.56 33.91 17.03
C VAL A 365 -2.83 34.99 16.23
N GLN A 366 -2.62 36.18 16.80
CA GLN A 366 -1.89 37.28 16.16
C GLN A 366 -0.40 36.97 15.95
N ASN A 367 0.22 36.24 16.87
CA ASN A 367 1.63 35.84 16.77
C ASN A 367 1.85 34.73 15.72
N ASP A 368 0.79 33.97 15.39
CA ASP A 368 0.86 32.83 14.49
C ASP A 368 -0.13 32.90 13.32
N GLN A 369 -0.14 34.07 12.66
CA GLN A 369 -0.97 34.29 11.47
C GLN A 369 -0.67 33.32 10.33
N VAL A 370 0.56 32.82 10.22
CA VAL A 370 0.91 31.85 9.19
C VAL A 370 0.11 30.56 9.39
N THR A 371 0.03 30.06 10.61
CA THR A 371 -0.75 28.85 10.93
C THR A 371 -2.23 29.06 10.66
N VAL A 372 -2.77 30.19 11.13
CA VAL A 372 -4.18 30.54 10.96
C VAL A 372 -4.57 30.66 9.49
N ASN A 373 -3.72 31.30 8.68
CA ASN A 373 -3.91 31.48 7.24
C ASN A 373 -3.62 30.20 6.44
N ASN A 374 -3.27 29.10 7.09
CA ASN A 374 -3.06 27.80 6.46
C ASN A 374 -3.90 26.69 7.10
N LEU A 375 -4.91 27.06 7.91
CA LEU A 375 -5.92 26.10 8.37
C LEU A 375 -6.71 25.60 7.16
N ARG A 376 -6.66 24.29 6.94
CA ARG A 376 -7.16 23.65 5.74
C ARG A 376 -8.69 23.52 5.76
N LEU A 377 -9.37 24.44 5.09
CA LEU A 377 -10.83 24.48 4.97
C LEU A 377 -11.41 23.37 4.10
N TRP A 378 -10.57 22.76 3.26
CA TRP A 378 -10.97 21.77 2.27
C TRP A 378 -10.42 20.38 2.61
N ASP A 379 -11.24 19.35 2.43
CA ASP A 379 -10.79 17.98 2.56
C ASP A 379 -10.75 17.30 1.20
N TYR A 380 -9.85 16.33 1.07
CA TYR A 380 -9.52 15.65 -0.17
C TYR A 380 -10.76 15.14 -0.92
N GLY A 381 -11.72 14.53 -0.21
CA GLY A 381 -12.94 13.98 -0.79
C GLY A 381 -13.87 15.04 -1.37
N PRO A 382 -14.43 15.95 -0.55
CA PRO A 382 -15.26 17.06 -1.02
C PRO A 382 -14.59 17.90 -2.11
N LEU A 383 -13.31 18.22 -1.96
CA LEU A 383 -12.61 19.06 -2.91
C LEU A 383 -12.43 18.39 -4.27
N LYS A 384 -12.10 17.09 -4.30
CA LYS A 384 -12.02 16.32 -5.54
C LYS A 384 -13.33 16.38 -6.31
N ASP A 385 -14.47 16.22 -5.64
CA ASP A 385 -15.79 16.32 -6.26
C ASP A 385 -16.02 17.73 -6.83
N THR A 386 -15.66 18.77 -6.09
CA THR A 386 -15.76 20.16 -6.54
C THR A 386 -14.87 20.43 -7.76
N TYR A 387 -13.62 19.97 -7.76
CA TYR A 387 -12.71 20.06 -8.90
C TYR A 387 -13.28 19.31 -10.12
N GLN A 388 -13.82 18.11 -9.92
CA GLN A 388 -14.42 17.32 -10.98
C GLN A 388 -15.62 18.03 -11.63
N GLN A 389 -16.42 18.78 -10.87
CA GLN A 389 -17.57 19.51 -11.41
C GLN A 389 -17.17 20.85 -12.05
N GLN A 390 -16.26 21.59 -11.44
CA GLN A 390 -15.91 22.95 -11.88
C GLN A 390 -14.76 23.00 -12.87
N GLN A 391 -13.74 22.18 -12.66
CA GLN A 391 -12.46 22.29 -13.36
C GLN A 391 -12.20 21.18 -14.37
N ALA A 392 -13.05 20.15 -14.44
CA ALA A 392 -12.94 19.15 -15.50
C ALA A 392 -13.30 19.78 -16.86
N LEU A 393 -14.32 20.65 -16.89
CA LEU A 393 -14.83 21.42 -18.03
C LEU A 393 -15.35 20.59 -19.22
N ARG A 394 -14.94 19.32 -19.32
CA ARG A 394 -15.31 18.33 -20.33
C ARG A 394 -15.42 16.97 -19.64
N THR A 395 -16.32 16.13 -20.15
CA THR A 395 -16.70 14.87 -19.51
C THR A 395 -15.56 13.85 -19.44
N TYR A 396 -14.58 13.94 -20.35
CA TYR A 396 -13.44 13.03 -20.44
C TYR A 396 -12.26 13.42 -19.54
N TYR A 397 -12.24 14.61 -18.96
CA TYR A 397 -11.23 14.95 -17.95
C TYR A 397 -11.68 14.51 -16.57
N THR A 398 -10.72 14.00 -15.80
CA THR A 398 -10.92 13.54 -14.43
C THR A 398 -9.77 13.96 -13.55
N PHE A 399 -10.07 14.11 -12.26
CA PHE A 399 -9.06 14.28 -11.22
C PHE A 399 -9.00 12.99 -10.40
N ASN A 400 -7.80 12.46 -10.16
CA ASN A 400 -7.64 11.17 -9.49
C ASN A 400 -7.58 11.31 -7.96
N ASN A 401 -6.76 12.20 -7.44
CA ASN A 401 -6.60 12.54 -6.03
C ASN A 401 -6.51 14.07 -5.81
N ILE A 402 -6.25 14.51 -4.58
CA ILE A 402 -5.87 15.89 -4.23
C ILE A 402 -4.54 15.82 -3.49
N ASP A 403 -3.54 16.53 -4.01
CA ASP A 403 -2.21 16.64 -3.42
C ASP A 403 -2.10 17.91 -2.57
N LEU A 404 -1.41 17.81 -1.43
CA LEU A 404 -1.07 18.94 -0.57
C LEU A 404 0.41 19.31 -0.69
N ASP A 405 0.68 20.58 -0.91
CA ASP A 405 2.04 21.10 -0.99
C ASP A 405 2.08 22.59 -0.61
N ARG A 406 3.27 23.19 -0.55
CA ARG A 406 3.48 24.60 -0.19
C ARG A 406 4.09 25.39 -1.31
N TYR A 407 3.66 26.64 -1.43
CA TYR A 407 4.15 27.59 -2.42
C TYR A 407 4.37 28.96 -1.77
N THR A 408 5.28 29.72 -2.34
CA THR A 408 5.39 31.16 -2.03
C THR A 408 4.71 31.94 -3.14
N ILE A 409 3.49 32.42 -2.90
CA ILE A 409 2.73 33.22 -3.87
C ILE A 409 2.64 34.65 -3.35
N ASN A 410 3.04 35.63 -4.15
CA ASN A 410 3.04 37.05 -3.77
C ASN A 410 3.80 37.34 -2.45
N GLY A 411 4.86 36.57 -2.17
CA GLY A 411 5.64 36.66 -0.94
C GLY A 411 5.01 36.03 0.30
N GLN A 412 3.82 35.41 0.18
CA GLN A 412 3.16 34.66 1.25
C GLN A 412 3.46 33.18 1.12
N TYR A 413 3.96 32.58 2.20
CA TYR A 413 4.16 31.13 2.30
C TYR A 413 2.84 30.47 2.67
N GLN A 414 2.29 29.71 1.74
CA GLN A 414 0.96 29.13 1.88
C GLN A 414 0.87 27.71 1.34
N GLN A 415 -0.02 26.93 1.93
CA GLN A 415 -0.35 25.57 1.53
C GLN A 415 -1.41 25.60 0.43
N LEU A 416 -1.21 24.77 -0.59
CA LEU A 416 -2.12 24.60 -1.71
C LEU A 416 -2.59 23.15 -1.78
N GLU A 417 -3.78 23.01 -2.35
CA GLU A 417 -4.32 21.76 -2.87
C GLU A 417 -4.17 21.78 -4.39
N ILE A 418 -3.65 20.70 -4.96
CA ILE A 418 -3.34 20.58 -6.38
C ILE A 418 -3.84 19.24 -6.89
N SER A 419 -4.35 19.19 -8.12
CA SER A 419 -4.70 17.92 -8.75
C SER A 419 -4.47 17.95 -10.25
N ALA A 420 -3.95 16.84 -10.77
CA ALA A 420 -3.72 16.63 -12.19
C ALA A 420 -5.04 16.40 -12.95
N ARG A 421 -5.23 17.17 -14.03
CA ARG A 421 -6.35 16.97 -14.95
C ARG A 421 -5.99 15.90 -15.98
N GLU A 422 -6.23 14.64 -15.65
CA GLU A 422 -5.94 13.50 -16.51
C GLU A 422 -7.10 13.16 -17.46
N PHE A 423 -6.79 12.44 -18.54
CA PHE A 423 -7.76 12.07 -19.57
C PHE A 423 -8.25 10.62 -19.39
N ASP A 424 -9.55 10.43 -19.17
CA ASP A 424 -10.18 9.11 -19.09
C ASP A 424 -10.90 8.76 -20.40
N PHE A 425 -10.26 7.90 -21.19
CA PHE A 425 -10.78 7.44 -22.48
C PHE A 425 -12.13 6.72 -22.37
N ASN A 426 -12.42 6.07 -21.24
CA ASN A 426 -13.66 5.32 -21.06
C ASN A 426 -14.89 6.23 -20.94
N ARG A 427 -14.68 7.53 -20.70
CA ARG A 427 -15.76 8.54 -20.63
C ARG A 427 -16.14 9.12 -22.00
N LEU A 428 -15.42 8.77 -23.06
CA LEU A 428 -15.85 9.08 -24.43
C LEU A 428 -17.05 8.21 -24.82
N GLN A 429 -17.85 8.70 -25.77
CA GLN A 429 -18.91 7.89 -26.37
C GLN A 429 -18.32 6.63 -27.03
N SER A 430 -19.02 5.49 -26.96
CA SER A 430 -18.52 4.21 -27.48
C SER A 430 -18.15 4.25 -28.97
N SER A 431 -18.80 5.09 -29.77
CA SER A 431 -18.44 5.31 -31.19
C SER A 431 -17.08 6.01 -31.39
N ALA A 432 -16.66 6.81 -30.41
CA ALA A 432 -15.36 7.48 -30.39
C ALA A 432 -14.26 6.63 -29.74
N GLN A 433 -14.61 5.52 -29.07
CA GLN A 433 -13.68 4.58 -28.46
C GLN A 433 -13.05 3.62 -29.48
N ASN A 434 -12.32 4.18 -30.44
CA ASN A 434 -11.61 3.43 -31.48
C ASN A 434 -10.08 3.63 -31.35
N TRP A 435 -9.32 2.75 -32.00
CA TRP A 435 -7.86 2.72 -31.91
C TRP A 435 -7.18 4.03 -32.28
N VAL A 436 -7.66 4.73 -33.31
CA VAL A 436 -7.07 6.02 -33.73
C VAL A 436 -7.24 7.06 -32.62
N ASN A 437 -8.45 7.18 -32.08
CA ASN A 437 -8.71 8.11 -30.99
C ASN A 437 -7.95 7.75 -29.72
N GLU A 438 -7.86 6.47 -29.39
CA GLU A 438 -7.19 5.97 -28.18
C GLU A 438 -5.68 6.13 -28.22
N ARG A 439 -5.06 5.88 -29.37
CA ARG A 439 -3.60 5.76 -29.49
C ARG A 439 -2.94 6.99 -30.11
N LEU A 440 -3.68 7.78 -30.89
CA LEU A 440 -3.12 8.86 -31.73
C LEU A 440 -3.76 10.23 -31.49
N THR A 441 -5.05 10.30 -31.17
CA THR A 441 -5.74 11.60 -31.00
C THR A 441 -5.75 12.07 -29.55
N TYR A 442 -6.29 11.28 -28.62
CA TYR A 442 -6.43 11.63 -27.21
C TYR A 442 -5.26 11.06 -26.41
N THR A 443 -4.09 11.66 -26.60
CA THR A 443 -2.82 11.11 -26.12
C THR A 443 -2.46 11.54 -24.70
N HIS A 444 -3.03 12.61 -24.16
CA HIS A 444 -2.60 13.22 -22.89
C HIS A 444 -3.74 13.90 -22.12
N GLY A 445 -3.56 14.05 -20.80
CA GLY A 445 -4.31 14.99 -19.95
C GLY A 445 -3.78 16.42 -20.09
N TYR A 446 -4.41 17.41 -19.46
CA TYR A 446 -4.07 18.82 -19.71
C TYR A 446 -4.17 19.72 -18.47
N GLY A 447 -3.02 20.02 -17.89
CA GLY A 447 -2.86 20.97 -16.79
C GLY A 447 -3.24 20.42 -15.42
N VAL A 448 -3.27 21.32 -14.44
CA VAL A 448 -3.72 21.04 -13.07
C VAL A 448 -4.78 22.06 -12.68
N ALA A 449 -5.56 21.74 -11.65
CA ALA A 449 -6.30 22.72 -10.87
C ALA A 449 -5.63 22.87 -9.51
N ALA A 450 -5.58 24.10 -8.98
CA ALA A 450 -4.99 24.35 -7.68
C ALA A 450 -5.72 25.48 -6.92
N SER A 451 -5.89 25.31 -5.61
CA SER A 451 -6.52 26.27 -4.71
C SER A 451 -5.73 26.40 -3.40
N PRO A 452 -5.65 27.59 -2.77
CA PRO A 452 -5.17 27.71 -1.41
C PRO A 452 -6.09 26.98 -0.44
N VAL A 453 -5.51 26.32 0.56
CA VAL A 453 -6.26 25.48 1.50
C VAL A 453 -7.30 26.23 2.33
N ASN A 454 -7.15 27.54 2.49
CA ASN A 454 -7.97 28.38 3.36
C ASN A 454 -8.87 29.37 2.61
N ALA A 455 -8.88 29.33 1.28
CA ALA A 455 -9.56 30.33 0.46
C ALA A 455 -10.91 29.82 -0.04
N VAL A 456 -11.93 30.69 0.08
CA VAL A 456 -13.33 30.39 -0.26
C VAL A 456 -13.94 31.58 -0.98
N VAL A 457 -14.68 31.32 -2.06
CA VAL A 457 -15.38 32.33 -2.86
C VAL A 457 -16.86 31.98 -3.01
N GLY A 458 -17.69 33.01 -3.21
CA GLY A 458 -19.10 32.87 -3.50
C GLY A 458 -19.87 32.07 -2.44
N GLU A 459 -20.55 31.00 -2.87
CA GLU A 459 -21.46 30.21 -2.04
C GLU A 459 -20.78 29.10 -1.21
N GLY A 460 -19.45 29.19 -1.04
CA GLY A 460 -18.67 28.17 -0.33
C GLY A 460 -17.90 27.27 -1.28
N LEU A 461 -17.23 27.85 -2.27
CA LEU A 461 -16.44 27.17 -3.31
C LEU A 461 -14.96 27.52 -3.18
N PRO A 462 -14.02 26.67 -3.62
CA PRO A 462 -12.59 26.97 -3.51
C PRO A 462 -12.19 28.13 -4.41
N ASP A 463 -11.24 28.95 -3.96
CA ASP A 463 -10.61 29.97 -4.79
C ASP A 463 -9.42 29.38 -5.55
N TYR A 464 -9.35 29.57 -6.86
CA TYR A 464 -8.34 28.91 -7.68
C TYR A 464 -7.14 29.81 -7.98
N VAL A 465 -5.94 29.29 -7.73
CA VAL A 465 -4.67 29.90 -8.18
C VAL A 465 -4.18 29.31 -9.50
N VAL A 466 -4.72 28.15 -9.90
CA VAL A 466 -4.62 27.58 -11.25
C VAL A 466 -5.98 26.99 -11.65
N HIS A 467 -6.54 27.42 -12.77
CA HIS A 467 -7.86 26.99 -13.25
C HIS A 467 -7.96 27.01 -14.79
N ASP A 468 -9.08 26.48 -15.30
CA ASP A 468 -9.50 26.54 -16.70
C ASP A 468 -8.62 25.79 -17.73
N LEU A 469 -9.02 25.92 -19.00
CA LEU A 469 -8.36 25.38 -20.20
C LEU A 469 -8.21 26.51 -21.27
N PRO A 470 -6.98 26.91 -21.64
CA PRO A 470 -5.71 26.47 -21.05
C PRO A 470 -5.54 26.96 -19.60
N PRO A 471 -4.70 26.30 -18.77
CA PRO A 471 -4.47 26.73 -17.40
C PRO A 471 -4.08 28.21 -17.30
N ALA A 472 -4.79 28.93 -16.44
CA ALA A 472 -4.57 30.32 -16.11
C ALA A 472 -4.52 30.50 -14.58
N GLY A 473 -3.97 31.61 -14.11
CA GLY A 473 -3.92 31.94 -12.69
C GLY A 473 -2.59 32.58 -12.26
N SER A 474 -2.33 32.58 -10.96
CA SER A 474 -1.14 33.21 -10.38
C SER A 474 0.13 32.35 -10.48
N ILE A 475 -0.02 31.04 -10.66
CA ILE A 475 1.10 30.12 -10.91
C ILE A 475 1.11 29.76 -12.41
N PRO A 476 2.15 30.15 -13.16
CA PRO A 476 2.19 29.88 -14.60
C PRO A 476 2.42 28.39 -14.87
N VAL A 477 1.64 27.81 -15.79
CA VAL A 477 1.84 26.46 -16.33
C VAL A 477 2.08 26.57 -17.83
N THR A 478 3.36 26.61 -18.23
CA THR A 478 3.77 26.78 -19.63
C THR A 478 3.79 25.48 -20.43
N GLN A 479 3.93 24.33 -19.76
CA GLN A 479 3.85 23.00 -20.37
C GLN A 479 2.78 22.16 -19.65
N PRO A 480 1.51 22.27 -20.06
CA PRO A 480 0.38 21.62 -19.37
C PRO A 480 0.15 20.16 -19.77
N GLY A 481 0.77 19.65 -20.85
CA GLY A 481 0.47 18.30 -21.34
C GLY A 481 0.91 17.19 -20.37
N ILE A 482 -0.01 16.31 -19.99
CA ILE A 482 0.23 15.16 -19.09
C ILE A 482 0.15 13.87 -19.91
N TYR A 483 1.28 13.47 -20.48
CA TYR A 483 1.42 12.19 -21.18
C TYR A 483 1.66 11.03 -20.20
N PHE A 484 2.23 11.31 -19.04
CA PHE A 484 2.50 10.35 -17.98
C PHE A 484 1.83 10.83 -16.70
N GLY A 485 0.94 10.01 -16.16
CA GLY A 485 0.11 10.34 -15.00
C GLY A 485 -0.21 9.10 -14.18
N GLU A 486 -1.07 9.23 -13.18
CA GLU A 486 -1.38 8.15 -12.25
C GLU A 486 -2.69 7.43 -12.57
N LEU A 487 -3.52 7.97 -13.47
CA LEU A 487 -4.77 7.34 -13.86
C LEU A 487 -4.52 5.98 -14.55
N SER A 488 -4.90 4.89 -13.87
CA SER A 488 -4.88 3.54 -14.44
C SER A 488 -6.21 3.23 -15.15
N THR A 489 -6.18 3.15 -16.48
CA THR A 489 -7.30 2.60 -17.27
C THR A 489 -6.85 1.37 -18.05
N PRO A 490 -7.73 0.42 -18.44
CA PRO A 490 -7.37 -0.74 -19.26
C PRO A 490 -6.61 -0.39 -20.54
N ASN A 491 -6.83 0.85 -21.04
CA ASN A 491 -6.32 1.36 -22.30
C ASN A 491 -5.11 2.29 -22.13
N SER A 492 -4.72 2.66 -20.90
CA SER A 492 -3.63 3.60 -20.60
C SER A 492 -2.21 3.08 -20.91
N GLY A 493 -2.06 1.83 -21.33
CA GLY A 493 -0.76 1.17 -21.45
C GLY A 493 0.24 1.84 -22.40
N TYR A 494 -0.23 2.44 -23.51
CA TYR A 494 0.63 3.14 -24.45
C TYR A 494 -0.10 4.14 -25.37
N VAL A 495 0.64 5.11 -25.92
CA VAL A 495 0.21 5.94 -27.07
C VAL A 495 1.35 6.11 -28.06
N ILE A 496 1.03 6.57 -29.28
CA ILE A 496 2.01 6.91 -30.29
C ILE A 496 1.96 8.41 -30.55
N ALA A 497 3.05 9.11 -30.22
CA ALA A 497 3.16 10.54 -30.36
C ALA A 497 4.61 10.95 -30.72
N PRO A 498 4.84 11.85 -31.68
CA PRO A 498 3.85 12.40 -32.60
C PRO A 498 3.38 11.36 -33.63
N SER A 499 2.26 11.61 -34.31
CA SER A 499 1.78 10.78 -35.42
C SER A 499 1.38 11.66 -36.62
N ASN A 500 0.98 11.05 -37.75
CA ASN A 500 0.43 11.80 -38.88
C ASN A 500 -1.00 12.32 -38.58
N ALA A 501 -1.67 11.80 -37.56
CA ALA A 501 -2.88 12.38 -37.00
C ALA A 501 -2.50 13.47 -36.00
N GLN A 502 -3.26 14.57 -36.00
CA GLN A 502 -3.08 15.64 -35.02
C GLN A 502 -3.58 15.18 -33.64
N GLU A 503 -2.81 15.51 -32.60
CA GLU A 503 -3.18 15.21 -31.22
C GLU A 503 -4.16 16.28 -30.74
N PHE A 504 -5.26 15.87 -30.12
CA PHE A 504 -6.15 16.79 -29.43
C PHE A 504 -5.43 17.34 -28.19
N ASP A 505 -5.43 18.66 -28.04
CA ASP A 505 -4.78 19.37 -26.94
C ASP A 505 -5.81 19.75 -25.87
N TYR A 506 -6.72 20.66 -26.22
CA TYR A 506 -7.85 21.05 -25.38
C TYR A 506 -8.97 21.71 -26.22
N ALA A 507 -10.17 21.75 -25.66
CA ALA A 507 -11.30 22.41 -26.31
C ALA A 507 -11.31 23.91 -25.99
N LYS A 508 -11.43 24.76 -27.01
CA LYS A 508 -11.56 26.22 -26.89
C LYS A 508 -12.91 26.67 -27.45
N GLY A 509 -13.91 26.77 -26.57
CA GLY A 509 -15.28 27.08 -26.97
C GLY A 509 -15.87 25.95 -27.82
N SER A 510 -16.22 26.24 -29.08
CA SER A 510 -16.74 25.27 -30.06
C SER A 510 -15.67 24.73 -31.02
N GLN A 511 -14.39 25.10 -30.82
CA GLN A 511 -13.27 24.63 -31.63
C GLN A 511 -12.33 23.79 -30.78
N ASP A 512 -11.65 22.84 -31.41
CA ASP A 512 -10.60 22.05 -30.79
C ASP A 512 -9.24 22.64 -31.14
N VAL A 513 -8.37 22.73 -30.14
CA VAL A 513 -6.95 23.05 -30.32
C VAL A 513 -6.19 21.74 -30.42
N PHE A 514 -5.25 21.70 -31.37
CA PHE A 514 -4.44 20.53 -31.64
C PHE A 514 -2.97 20.84 -31.40
N THR A 515 -2.24 19.79 -31.00
CA THR A 515 -0.81 19.84 -30.74
C THR A 515 -0.10 18.68 -31.42
N SER A 516 1.21 18.66 -31.28
CA SER A 516 2.04 17.51 -31.63
C SER A 516 3.13 17.38 -30.58
N TYR A 517 3.28 16.17 -30.05
CA TYR A 517 4.29 15.86 -29.05
C TYR A 517 5.69 16.22 -29.56
N ALA A 518 6.38 17.07 -28.80
CA ALA A 518 7.71 17.56 -29.11
C ALA A 518 8.80 16.91 -28.23
N GLY A 519 8.42 16.00 -27.34
CA GLY A 519 9.35 15.32 -26.45
C GLY A 519 10.24 14.32 -27.19
N LYS A 520 11.38 14.00 -26.58
CA LYS A 520 12.44 13.19 -27.23
C LYS A 520 12.50 11.75 -26.74
N HIS A 521 11.88 11.48 -25.61
CA HIS A 521 11.91 10.17 -24.95
C HIS A 521 10.71 9.33 -25.39
N GLY A 522 11.00 8.10 -25.84
CA GLY A 522 10.02 7.14 -26.37
C GLY A 522 10.67 6.20 -27.39
N VAL A 523 10.06 5.05 -27.64
CA VAL A 523 10.65 4.06 -28.54
C VAL A 523 10.37 4.43 -30.00
N PRO A 524 11.38 4.64 -30.86
CA PRO A 524 11.15 4.99 -32.25
C PRO A 524 10.37 3.90 -33.00
N MET A 525 9.29 4.26 -33.68
CA MET A 525 8.39 3.31 -34.35
C MET A 525 8.74 3.11 -35.83
N ASN A 526 10.00 2.72 -36.09
CA ASN A 526 10.43 2.29 -37.42
C ASN A 526 9.80 0.94 -37.83
N GLY A 527 9.91 0.55 -39.10
CA GLY A 527 9.28 -0.67 -39.63
C GLY A 527 9.51 -1.96 -38.83
N VAL A 528 10.73 -2.19 -38.32
CA VAL A 528 11.05 -3.38 -37.51
C VAL A 528 10.44 -3.26 -36.12
N ASN A 529 10.58 -2.09 -35.47
CA ASN A 529 10.02 -1.85 -34.15
C ASN A 529 8.51 -1.95 -34.15
N ARG A 530 7.83 -1.46 -35.19
CA ARG A 530 6.38 -1.64 -35.38
C ARG A 530 5.97 -3.10 -35.36
N ALA A 531 6.72 -3.98 -36.03
CA ALA A 531 6.43 -5.42 -36.02
C ALA A 531 6.64 -6.04 -34.63
N LEU A 532 7.74 -5.71 -33.96
CA LEU A 532 8.04 -6.24 -32.61
C LEU A 532 7.03 -5.78 -31.56
N TRP A 533 6.70 -4.48 -31.55
CA TRP A 533 5.73 -3.92 -30.60
C TRP A 533 4.29 -4.35 -30.91
N SER A 534 3.96 -4.55 -32.19
CA SER A 534 2.68 -5.16 -32.59
C SER A 534 2.53 -6.57 -32.01
N LEU A 535 3.59 -7.39 -32.04
CA LEU A 535 3.59 -8.71 -31.41
C LEU A 535 3.54 -8.63 -29.87
N LYS A 536 4.35 -7.76 -29.25
CA LYS A 536 4.40 -7.57 -27.78
C LYS A 536 3.04 -7.17 -27.21
N LEU A 537 2.36 -6.23 -27.87
CA LEU A 537 1.09 -5.67 -27.41
C LEU A 537 -0.12 -6.40 -27.97
N SER A 538 0.09 -7.40 -28.83
CA SER A 538 -0.99 -8.07 -29.59
C SER A 538 -1.88 -7.06 -30.36
N ASP A 539 -1.27 -6.00 -30.89
CA ASP A 539 -1.95 -4.91 -31.58
C ASP A 539 -1.47 -4.79 -33.03
N PHE A 540 -2.24 -5.36 -33.97
CA PHE A 540 -1.88 -5.37 -35.39
C PHE A 540 -1.96 -3.99 -36.05
N SER A 541 -2.73 -3.06 -35.48
CA SER A 541 -2.91 -1.71 -36.04
C SER A 541 -1.59 -0.93 -36.05
N LEU A 542 -0.70 -1.18 -35.08
CA LEU A 542 0.66 -0.62 -35.05
C LEU A 542 1.48 -0.95 -36.31
N LEU A 543 1.30 -2.16 -36.85
CA LEU A 543 2.05 -2.60 -38.02
C LEU A 543 1.49 -2.00 -39.31
N VAL A 544 0.17 -1.89 -39.46
CA VAL A 544 -0.48 -1.54 -40.74
C VAL A 544 -0.95 -0.10 -40.85
N SER A 545 -1.12 0.63 -39.74
CA SER A 545 -1.64 1.99 -39.77
C SER A 545 -0.70 2.95 -40.51
N GLY A 546 -1.21 3.63 -41.53
CA GLY A 546 -0.49 4.71 -42.23
C GLY A 546 -0.29 5.98 -41.40
N GLN A 547 -0.91 6.05 -40.21
CA GLN A 547 -0.76 7.19 -39.31
C GLN A 547 0.54 7.14 -38.48
N VAL A 548 1.15 5.96 -38.35
CA VAL A 548 2.43 5.76 -37.67
C VAL A 548 3.55 5.90 -38.68
N SER A 549 4.52 6.76 -38.40
CA SER A 549 5.69 7.02 -39.26
C SER A 549 7.01 6.76 -38.52
N ASP A 550 8.14 6.82 -39.22
CA ASP A 550 9.46 6.69 -38.60
C ASP A 550 9.81 7.85 -37.63
N LYS A 551 9.03 8.94 -37.63
CA LYS A 551 9.14 10.03 -36.66
C LYS A 551 8.35 9.77 -35.37
N SER A 552 7.48 8.77 -35.37
CA SER A 552 6.60 8.48 -34.25
C SER A 552 7.34 7.78 -33.13
N LEU A 553 7.03 8.16 -31.89
CA LEU A 553 7.54 7.50 -30.69
C LEU A 553 6.43 6.74 -30.00
N MET A 554 6.73 5.54 -29.51
CA MET A 554 5.87 4.82 -28.59
C MET A 554 6.16 5.26 -27.16
N LEU A 555 5.14 5.85 -26.54
CA LEU A 555 5.11 6.21 -25.13
C LEU A 555 4.44 5.06 -24.38
N TYR A 556 5.24 4.16 -23.81
CA TYR A 556 4.81 2.92 -23.15
C TYR A 556 4.93 3.01 -21.62
N ARG A 557 4.13 2.24 -20.87
CA ARG A 557 4.02 2.30 -19.39
C ARG A 557 3.83 3.75 -18.95
N ARG A 558 2.67 4.29 -19.29
CA ARG A 558 2.33 5.70 -19.02
C ARG A 558 1.93 5.95 -17.57
N ASN A 559 1.38 4.94 -16.91
CA ASN A 559 1.15 4.98 -15.48
C ASN A 559 2.50 5.12 -14.77
N ILE A 560 2.65 6.20 -14.01
CA ILE A 560 3.92 6.54 -13.36
C ILE A 560 4.36 5.49 -12.33
N ARG A 561 3.40 4.83 -11.64
CA ARG A 561 3.71 3.81 -10.63
C ARG A 561 4.26 2.55 -11.29
N ASP A 562 3.55 2.03 -12.29
CA ASP A 562 3.98 0.86 -13.06
C ASP A 562 5.37 1.08 -13.69
N ARG A 563 5.60 2.31 -14.17
CA ARG A 563 6.88 2.73 -14.76
C ARG A 563 8.02 2.66 -13.76
N VAL A 564 7.89 3.30 -12.61
CA VAL A 564 8.99 3.34 -11.63
C VAL A 564 9.22 1.99 -10.96
N GLN A 565 8.14 1.21 -10.74
CA GLN A 565 8.22 -0.16 -10.23
C GLN A 565 8.96 -1.08 -11.19
N GLU A 566 8.75 -0.95 -12.51
CA GLU A 566 9.53 -1.71 -13.48
C GLU A 566 11.00 -1.29 -13.47
N LEU A 567 11.30 0.02 -13.40
CA LEU A 567 12.67 0.54 -13.45
C LEU A 567 13.50 0.13 -12.22
N ALA A 568 12.86 0.02 -11.05
CA ALA A 568 13.52 -0.36 -9.81
C ALA A 568 12.66 -1.34 -8.98
N PRO A 569 12.51 -2.60 -9.42
CA PRO A 569 11.61 -3.61 -8.80
C PRO A 569 12.11 -4.15 -7.45
N PHE A 570 13.23 -3.62 -6.99
CA PHE A 570 13.90 -3.94 -5.73
C PHE A 570 13.68 -2.87 -4.65
N LEU A 571 12.92 -1.82 -4.98
CA LEU A 571 12.40 -0.82 -4.05
C LEU A 571 10.90 -1.04 -3.86
N SER A 572 10.39 -0.74 -2.67
CA SER A 572 8.96 -0.56 -2.44
C SER A 572 8.60 0.90 -2.71
N PHE A 573 7.37 1.20 -3.15
CA PHE A 573 6.98 2.56 -3.55
C PHE A 573 5.76 3.02 -2.78
N ASP A 574 5.70 4.30 -2.48
CA ASP A 574 4.57 4.93 -1.81
C ASP A 574 3.28 4.84 -2.62
N ALA A 575 2.16 4.75 -1.90
CA ALA A 575 0.84 4.61 -2.49
C ALA A 575 0.22 5.92 -3.02
N ASP A 576 0.85 7.09 -2.84
CA ASP A 576 0.32 8.38 -3.27
C ASP A 576 1.42 9.31 -3.84
N PRO A 577 1.75 9.21 -5.15
CA PRO A 577 2.60 10.19 -5.81
C PRO A 577 1.88 11.53 -5.88
N TYR A 578 2.64 12.62 -5.78
CA TYR A 578 2.07 13.97 -5.80
C TYR A 578 2.62 14.80 -6.94
N ILE A 579 1.76 15.65 -7.51
CA ILE A 579 2.14 16.55 -8.60
C ILE A 579 2.52 17.93 -8.09
N VAL A 580 3.57 18.50 -8.68
CA VAL A 580 4.06 19.84 -8.37
C VAL A 580 4.31 20.64 -9.63
N ILE A 581 4.20 21.96 -9.54
CA ILE A 581 4.46 22.90 -10.63
C ILE A 581 5.84 23.52 -10.39
N VAL A 582 6.82 23.18 -11.22
CA VAL A 582 8.19 23.69 -11.14
C VAL A 582 8.56 24.35 -12.45
N ASP A 583 8.88 25.65 -12.41
CA ASP A 583 9.28 26.45 -13.58
C ASP A 583 8.30 26.32 -14.77
N GLY A 584 7.00 26.26 -14.47
CA GLY A 584 5.94 26.11 -15.47
C GLY A 584 5.80 24.73 -16.09
N ARG A 585 6.46 23.71 -15.54
CA ARG A 585 6.34 22.30 -15.92
C ARG A 585 5.70 21.50 -14.80
N LEU A 586 5.02 20.42 -15.18
CA LEU A 586 4.36 19.50 -14.25
C LEU A 586 5.26 18.30 -13.99
N VAL A 587 5.50 18.01 -12.71
CA VAL A 587 6.41 16.95 -12.28
C VAL A 587 5.77 16.15 -11.16
N TRP A 588 5.80 14.83 -11.28
CA TRP A 588 5.39 13.92 -10.22
C TRP A 588 6.57 13.61 -9.31
N ILE A 589 6.34 13.62 -8.00
CA ILE A 589 7.29 13.13 -7.01
C ILE A 589 6.67 11.90 -6.34
N MET A 590 7.44 10.82 -6.28
CA MET A 590 7.06 9.58 -5.65
C MET A 590 8.13 9.14 -4.68
N ASP A 591 7.67 8.60 -3.56
CA ASP A 591 8.50 8.08 -2.50
C ASP A 591 8.85 6.61 -2.73
N ALA A 592 10.11 6.24 -2.44
CA ALA A 592 10.58 4.88 -2.57
C ALA A 592 11.39 4.44 -1.34
N TYR A 593 11.16 3.19 -0.95
CA TYR A 593 11.61 2.61 0.29
C TYR A 593 12.51 1.41 0.05
N THR A 594 13.57 1.30 0.86
CA THR A 594 14.24 0.02 1.06
C THR A 594 13.65 -0.67 2.28
N THR A 595 13.33 -1.94 2.14
CA THR A 595 12.71 -2.76 3.18
C THR A 595 13.48 -4.05 3.40
N ALA A 596 13.40 -4.61 4.60
CA ALA A 596 13.93 -5.94 4.91
C ALA A 596 13.14 -6.64 6.01
N THR A 597 13.37 -7.95 6.14
CA THR A 597 12.71 -8.84 7.11
C THR A 597 13.67 -9.47 8.11
N THR A 598 14.98 -9.21 7.96
CA THR A 598 16.04 -9.89 8.71
C THR A 598 16.77 -8.96 9.68
N TYR A 599 16.28 -7.73 9.93
CA TYR A 599 16.94 -6.81 10.85
C TYR A 599 16.85 -7.35 12.30
N PRO A 600 17.98 -7.60 12.99
CA PRO A 600 17.99 -8.17 14.34
C PRO A 600 17.19 -7.35 15.36
N TYR A 601 16.41 -8.04 16.19
CA TYR A 601 15.63 -7.57 17.34
C TYR A 601 14.56 -6.54 17.03
N SER A 602 14.31 -6.25 15.75
CA SER A 602 13.28 -5.30 15.36
C SER A 602 11.90 -5.97 15.30
N GLN A 603 10.89 -5.30 15.87
CA GLN A 603 9.50 -5.73 15.71
C GLN A 603 9.09 -5.70 14.24
N SER A 604 8.32 -6.73 13.83
CA SER A 604 7.72 -6.79 12.50
C SER A 604 6.44 -5.95 12.42
N GLN A 605 6.21 -5.34 11.25
CA GLN A 605 4.99 -4.62 10.88
C GLN A 605 4.56 -5.00 9.47
N SER A 606 3.25 -4.98 9.22
CA SER A 606 2.73 -5.20 7.87
C SER A 606 2.84 -3.92 7.05
N PHE A 607 3.42 -4.04 5.85
CA PHE A 607 3.54 -2.96 4.88
C PHE A 607 3.22 -3.50 3.49
N GLN A 608 2.19 -2.95 2.86
CA GLN A 608 1.76 -3.33 1.51
C GLN A 608 1.55 -4.85 1.32
N GLY A 609 1.01 -5.51 2.36
CA GLY A 609 0.74 -6.95 2.36
C GLY A 609 1.94 -7.86 2.68
N ASN A 610 3.11 -7.27 2.97
CA ASN A 610 4.30 -8.01 3.38
C ASN A 610 4.69 -7.64 4.82
N ASP A 611 5.23 -8.60 5.56
CA ASP A 611 5.81 -8.33 6.87
C ASP A 611 7.24 -7.79 6.69
N ILE A 612 7.54 -6.66 7.31
CA ILE A 612 8.86 -6.02 7.31
C ILE A 612 9.28 -5.67 8.74
N ASN A 613 10.58 -5.67 9.01
CA ASN A 613 11.11 -5.21 10.29
C ASN A 613 12.19 -4.12 10.12
N TYR A 614 12.34 -3.60 8.90
CA TYR A 614 13.23 -2.49 8.56
C TYR A 614 12.63 -1.70 7.41
N ILE A 615 12.67 -0.37 7.49
CA ILE A 615 12.26 0.52 6.41
C ILE A 615 13.02 1.85 6.46
N ARG A 616 13.37 2.37 5.27
CA ARG A 616 13.93 3.71 5.06
C ARG A 616 13.32 4.35 3.84
N ASN A 617 13.02 5.65 3.92
CA ASN A 617 12.72 6.47 2.75
C ASN A 617 14.02 6.84 2.03
N SER A 618 14.62 5.84 1.39
CA SER A 618 15.97 5.96 0.85
C SER A 618 16.03 6.74 -0.47
N VAL A 619 14.92 6.84 -1.21
CA VAL A 619 14.92 7.42 -2.57
C VAL A 619 13.68 8.29 -2.79
N LYS A 620 13.87 9.45 -3.42
CA LYS A 620 12.80 10.24 -4.08
C LYS A 620 12.88 10.04 -5.59
N VAL A 621 11.77 9.68 -6.20
CA VAL A 621 11.66 9.52 -7.65
C VAL A 621 10.92 10.71 -8.23
N VAL A 622 11.51 11.33 -9.24
CA VAL A 622 10.97 12.51 -9.90
C VAL A 622 10.66 12.15 -11.35
N VAL A 623 9.39 12.23 -11.75
CA VAL A 623 8.93 11.86 -13.10
C VAL A 623 8.35 13.08 -13.81
N ASP A 624 8.91 13.43 -14.97
CA ASP A 624 8.38 14.50 -15.82
C ASP A 624 7.04 14.05 -16.42
N ALA A 625 5.96 14.82 -16.22
CA ALA A 625 4.62 14.43 -16.68
C ALA A 625 4.47 14.47 -18.21
N TYR A 626 5.35 15.19 -18.91
CA TYR A 626 5.34 15.32 -20.37
C TYR A 626 6.21 14.25 -21.04
N GLU A 627 7.46 14.05 -20.58
CA GLU A 627 8.40 13.10 -21.22
C GLU A 627 8.48 11.72 -20.53
N GLY A 628 8.01 11.59 -19.30
CA GLY A 628 8.01 10.33 -18.55
C GLY A 628 9.40 9.89 -18.07
N THR A 629 10.44 10.72 -18.23
CA THR A 629 11.77 10.44 -17.70
C THR A 629 11.72 10.43 -16.17
N ALA A 630 12.29 9.39 -15.55
CA ALA A 630 12.35 9.23 -14.10
C ALA A 630 13.78 9.43 -13.59
N ALA A 631 13.95 10.25 -12.55
CA ALA A 631 15.22 10.43 -11.85
C ALA A 631 15.10 9.96 -10.40
N PHE A 632 15.99 9.04 -9.99
CA PHE A 632 16.00 8.43 -8.66
C PHE A 632 17.07 9.10 -7.80
N TYR A 633 16.67 9.93 -6.83
CA TYR A 633 17.56 10.65 -5.95
C TYR A 633 17.70 9.93 -4.61
N VAL A 634 18.93 9.56 -4.23
CA VAL A 634 19.23 8.90 -2.96
C VAL A 634 19.22 9.92 -1.82
N MET A 635 18.21 9.83 -0.95
CA MET A 635 18.01 10.72 0.20
C MET A 635 18.72 10.23 1.46
N ASP A 636 18.66 8.93 1.74
CA ASP A 636 19.38 8.32 2.86
C ASP A 636 20.64 7.61 2.37
N SER A 637 21.72 8.37 2.21
CA SER A 637 23.02 7.82 1.81
C SER A 637 23.67 6.91 2.86
N LYS A 638 23.10 6.74 4.06
CA LYS A 638 23.63 5.86 5.12
C LYS A 638 23.01 4.47 5.06
N ASP A 639 21.83 4.32 4.48
CA ASP A 639 21.12 3.05 4.37
C ASP A 639 21.97 1.99 3.62
N PRO A 640 22.26 0.83 4.23
CA PRO A 640 23.07 -0.21 3.61
C PRO A 640 22.42 -0.85 2.38
N LEU A 641 21.09 -0.93 2.32
CA LEU A 641 20.39 -1.54 1.18
C LEU A 641 20.53 -0.65 -0.06
N ILE A 642 20.25 0.65 0.06
CA ILE A 642 20.39 1.55 -1.09
C ILE A 642 21.84 1.68 -1.55
N LYS A 643 22.83 1.63 -0.65
CA LYS A 643 24.26 1.60 -1.04
C LYS A 643 24.60 0.41 -1.93
N ALA A 644 24.12 -0.79 -1.57
CA ALA A 644 24.36 -2.00 -2.36
C ALA A 644 23.66 -1.92 -3.73
N TYR A 645 22.43 -1.41 -3.78
CA TYR A 645 21.73 -1.19 -5.05
C TYR A 645 22.35 -0.09 -5.89
N GLN A 646 22.87 0.98 -5.30
CA GLN A 646 23.59 2.04 -6.01
C GLN A 646 24.89 1.52 -6.63
N ALA A 647 25.59 0.60 -5.95
CA ALA A 647 26.75 -0.09 -6.52
C ALA A 647 26.37 -1.07 -7.65
N THR A 648 25.19 -1.70 -7.55
CA THR A 648 24.66 -2.61 -8.59
C THR A 648 24.18 -1.84 -9.83
N PHE A 649 23.49 -0.71 -9.65
CA PHE A 649 22.83 0.07 -10.70
C PHE A 649 23.30 1.54 -10.71
N PRO A 650 24.60 1.80 -10.99
CA PRO A 650 25.16 3.14 -10.85
C PRO A 650 24.55 4.19 -11.79
N SER A 651 23.99 3.77 -12.94
CA SER A 651 23.35 4.67 -13.90
C SER A 651 21.93 5.10 -13.51
N LEU A 652 21.28 4.39 -12.58
CA LEU A 652 19.91 4.67 -12.14
C LEU A 652 19.87 5.80 -11.11
N PHE A 653 20.81 5.80 -10.17
CA PHE A 653 20.77 6.65 -8.99
C PHE A 653 21.56 7.93 -9.13
N ARG A 654 21.01 9.01 -8.57
CA ARG A 654 21.64 10.32 -8.46
C ARG A 654 21.74 10.70 -6.99
N PRO A 655 22.79 11.45 -6.58
CA PRO A 655 22.86 11.96 -5.22
C PRO A 655 21.81 13.05 -4.99
N ALA A 656 21.30 13.19 -3.76
CA ALA A 656 20.27 14.18 -3.41
C ALA A 656 20.67 15.63 -3.73
N ASP A 657 21.96 15.96 -3.67
CA ASP A 657 22.49 17.30 -3.96
C ASP A 657 22.38 17.68 -5.45
N ALA A 658 22.27 16.70 -6.36
CA ALA A 658 22.00 16.91 -7.78
C ALA A 658 20.53 17.24 -8.07
N MET A 659 19.62 17.11 -7.10
CA MET A 659 18.21 17.46 -7.27
C MET A 659 18.07 18.99 -7.45
N PRO A 660 17.41 19.48 -8.52
CA PRO A 660 17.19 20.91 -8.73
C PRO A 660 16.51 21.56 -7.52
N LYS A 661 16.92 22.79 -7.17
CA LYS A 661 16.38 23.50 -5.99
C LYS A 661 14.85 23.61 -6.03
N GLY A 662 14.28 23.97 -7.18
CA GLY A 662 12.83 24.07 -7.34
C GLY A 662 12.10 22.78 -6.94
N ILE A 663 12.60 21.62 -7.33
CA ILE A 663 12.03 20.31 -6.95
C ILE A 663 12.32 19.98 -5.48
N ARG A 664 13.53 20.30 -5.00
CA ARG A 664 13.93 20.05 -3.61
C ARG A 664 13.08 20.83 -2.62
N ASP A 665 12.65 22.03 -2.96
CA ASP A 665 11.75 22.83 -2.11
C ASP A 665 10.37 22.18 -1.97
N HIS A 666 10.04 21.18 -2.80
CA HIS A 666 8.76 20.47 -2.79
C HIS A 666 8.81 19.08 -2.13
N ILE A 667 9.97 18.56 -1.72
CA ILE A 667 10.02 17.24 -1.06
C ILE A 667 9.28 17.26 0.28
N ARG A 668 8.54 16.18 0.59
CA ARG A 668 7.84 16.01 1.87
C ARG A 668 8.15 14.66 2.53
N VAL A 669 7.97 14.54 3.85
CA VAL A 669 8.05 13.22 4.52
C VAL A 669 6.79 12.43 4.13
N PRO A 670 6.91 11.19 3.60
CA PRO A 670 5.76 10.48 3.07
C PRO A 670 4.85 9.89 4.15
N GLU A 671 3.56 9.79 3.83
CA GLU A 671 2.51 9.34 4.75
C GLU A 671 2.65 7.86 5.11
N ASP A 672 2.97 6.98 4.15
CA ASP A 672 3.09 5.53 4.39
C ASP A 672 4.18 5.21 5.43
N LEU A 673 5.37 5.80 5.27
CA LEU A 673 6.46 5.62 6.24
C LEU A 673 6.07 6.20 7.61
N PHE A 674 5.51 7.41 7.62
CA PHE A 674 5.15 8.06 8.87
C PHE A 674 4.05 7.31 9.61
N ASN A 675 3.10 6.70 8.90
CA ASN A 675 2.05 5.87 9.48
C ASN A 675 2.64 4.63 10.18
N ILE A 676 3.59 3.92 9.56
CA ILE A 676 4.31 2.81 10.21
C ILE A 676 5.07 3.31 11.44
N GLN A 677 5.76 4.44 11.32
CA GLN A 677 6.51 5.03 12.40
C GLN A 677 5.62 5.45 13.58
N VAL A 678 4.42 5.98 13.31
CA VAL A 678 3.39 6.28 14.32
C VAL A 678 3.00 5.00 15.06
N GLN A 679 2.72 3.91 14.34
CA GLN A 679 2.32 2.63 14.95
C GLN A 679 3.43 2.02 15.81
N ILE A 680 4.68 2.08 15.35
CA ILE A 680 5.85 1.67 16.15
C ILE A 680 6.02 2.58 17.37
N TYR A 681 6.02 3.90 17.16
CA TYR A 681 6.31 4.87 18.22
C TYR A 681 5.25 4.87 19.33
N ALA A 682 4.00 4.47 19.03
CA ALA A 682 2.93 4.29 20.00
C ALA A 682 3.32 3.36 21.18
N THR A 683 4.24 2.41 20.95
CA THR A 683 4.81 1.56 22.01
C THR A 683 6.28 1.88 22.28
N TYR A 684 7.08 2.11 21.25
CA TYR A 684 8.54 2.26 21.37
C TYR A 684 9.03 3.67 21.76
N HIS A 685 8.13 4.60 22.09
CA HIS A 685 8.51 5.79 22.83
C HIS A 685 8.99 5.46 24.25
N MET A 686 8.50 4.35 24.84
CA MET A 686 8.96 3.82 26.12
C MET A 686 10.41 3.31 25.98
N SER A 687 11.35 3.97 26.67
CA SER A 687 12.77 3.61 26.63
C SER A 687 13.22 2.75 27.81
N ASP A 688 12.46 2.72 28.92
CA ASP A 688 12.74 1.86 30.07
C ASP A 688 12.18 0.44 29.84
N PRO A 689 13.02 -0.62 29.85
CA PRO A 689 12.58 -1.99 29.63
C PRO A 689 11.53 -2.50 30.62
N LYS A 690 11.52 -2.00 31.86
CA LYS A 690 10.53 -2.40 32.88
C LYS A 690 9.15 -1.83 32.57
N VAL A 691 9.11 -0.55 32.18
CA VAL A 691 7.85 0.12 31.77
C VAL A 691 7.32 -0.50 30.48
N PHE A 692 8.21 -0.81 29.53
CA PHE A 692 7.85 -1.51 28.30
C PHE A 692 7.27 -2.91 28.57
N PHE A 693 7.90 -3.68 29.47
CA PHE A 693 7.43 -5.03 29.84
C PHE A 693 6.01 -5.02 30.43
N THR A 694 5.70 -4.03 31.29
CA THR A 694 4.36 -3.91 31.88
C THR A 694 3.33 -3.29 30.92
N ARG A 695 3.77 -2.71 29.80
CA ARG A 695 2.93 -1.99 28.83
C ARG A 695 2.07 -0.90 29.47
N GLU A 696 2.60 -0.22 30.48
CA GLU A 696 1.85 0.76 31.27
C GLU A 696 1.55 2.07 30.53
N ASP A 697 2.41 2.46 29.58
CA ASP A 697 2.32 3.73 28.84
C ASP A 697 2.08 3.53 27.34
N VAL A 698 1.35 2.49 26.93
CA VAL A 698 1.01 2.30 25.51
C VAL A 698 0.07 3.41 25.04
N TRP A 699 0.33 3.94 23.85
CA TRP A 699 -0.54 4.92 23.19
C TRP A 699 -1.34 4.28 22.05
N ASP A 700 -2.47 4.89 21.71
CA ASP A 700 -3.33 4.56 20.59
C ASP A 700 -3.37 5.72 19.59
N VAL A 701 -3.60 5.38 18.31
CA VAL A 701 -4.02 6.35 17.31
C VAL A 701 -5.47 6.75 17.63
N PRO A 702 -5.76 8.05 17.81
CA PRO A 702 -7.09 8.50 18.19
C PRO A 702 -8.10 8.24 17.07
N THR A 703 -9.38 8.24 17.45
CA THR A 703 -10.50 8.18 16.51
C THR A 703 -11.29 9.49 16.51
N ALA A 704 -11.99 9.76 15.41
CA ALA A 704 -13.00 10.82 15.33
C ALA A 704 -14.16 10.39 14.40
N GLN A 705 -15.31 11.05 14.55
CA GLN A 705 -16.44 10.85 13.65
C GLN A 705 -16.28 11.73 12.40
N THR A 706 -16.77 11.27 11.25
CA THR A 706 -16.63 11.96 9.96
C THR A 706 -17.97 12.36 9.33
N SER A 707 -19.09 12.12 10.03
CA SER A 707 -20.43 12.55 9.65
C SER A 707 -21.35 12.44 10.86
N PRO A 708 -22.46 13.21 10.92
CA PRO A 708 -23.43 13.07 11.98
C PRO A 708 -23.92 11.62 12.01
N SER A 709 -23.96 11.01 13.19
CA SER A 709 -24.35 9.60 13.42
C SER A 709 -23.48 8.52 12.74
N SER A 710 -22.28 8.84 12.24
CA SER A 710 -21.33 7.84 11.77
C SER A 710 -20.59 7.14 12.91
N GLY A 711 -20.05 5.96 12.63
CA GLY A 711 -19.02 5.36 13.49
C GLY A 711 -17.77 6.23 13.52
N SER A 712 -16.95 6.05 14.55
CA SER A 712 -15.63 6.68 14.65
C SER A 712 -14.61 5.91 13.80
N LEU A 713 -13.74 6.64 13.12
CA LEU A 713 -12.64 6.10 12.33
C LEU A 713 -11.31 6.57 12.94
N ALA A 714 -10.26 5.74 12.80
CA ALA A 714 -8.90 6.12 13.19
C ALA A 714 -8.44 7.31 12.35
N LEU A 715 -7.83 8.30 13.00
CA LEU A 715 -7.21 9.42 12.31
C LEU A 715 -6.05 8.90 11.43
N GLN A 716 -5.89 9.52 10.27
CA GLN A 716 -4.70 9.36 9.43
C GLN A 716 -3.76 10.54 9.68
N PRO A 717 -2.44 10.38 9.47
CA PRO A 717 -1.54 11.52 9.49
C PRO A 717 -1.98 12.59 8.49
N TYR A 718 -1.75 13.86 8.81
CA TYR A 718 -2.15 14.97 7.92
C TYR A 718 -1.11 16.09 7.90
N TYR A 719 -0.94 16.66 6.71
CA TYR A 719 -0.03 17.78 6.50
C TYR A 719 -0.62 19.09 6.99
N VAL A 720 0.21 19.86 7.68
CA VAL A 720 -0.10 21.20 8.20
C VAL A 720 1.10 22.12 8.02
N LEU A 721 0.83 23.41 7.90
CA LEU A 721 1.87 24.44 7.82
C LEU A 721 1.76 25.33 9.07
N PHE A 722 2.66 25.14 10.03
CA PHE A 722 2.66 25.92 11.27
C PHE A 722 4.06 26.05 11.88
N ARG A 723 4.19 26.91 12.90
CA ARG A 723 5.43 27.07 13.67
C ARG A 723 5.46 26.08 14.84
N LEU A 724 6.40 25.15 14.82
CA LEU A 724 6.60 24.22 15.94
C LEU A 724 6.86 24.98 17.26
N PRO A 725 6.35 24.51 18.41
CA PRO A 725 6.62 25.14 19.70
C PRO A 725 8.11 25.30 19.99
N GLY A 726 8.55 26.54 20.24
CA GLY A 726 9.94 26.90 20.50
C GLY A 726 10.78 27.23 19.26
N GLU A 727 10.28 26.95 18.06
CA GLU A 727 10.91 27.34 16.80
C GLU A 727 10.47 28.75 16.36
N GLN A 728 11.22 29.40 15.47
CA GLN A 728 10.92 30.76 14.99
C GLN A 728 10.27 30.77 13.60
N THR A 729 10.63 29.79 12.76
CA THR A 729 10.18 29.70 11.38
C THR A 729 9.01 28.71 11.24
N PRO A 730 7.95 29.05 10.49
CA PRO A 730 6.93 28.08 10.13
C PRO A 730 7.52 27.02 9.20
N GLU A 731 7.01 25.79 9.31
CA GLU A 731 7.44 24.66 8.50
C GLU A 731 6.23 23.87 8.01
N PHE A 732 6.41 23.18 6.89
CA PHE A 732 5.51 22.15 6.43
C PHE A 732 5.78 20.84 7.17
N LEU A 733 4.76 20.34 7.85
CA LEU A 733 4.85 19.27 8.83
C LEU A 733 3.82 18.20 8.53
N LEU A 734 4.17 16.95 8.79
CA LEU A 734 3.22 15.84 8.86
C LEU A 734 3.04 15.47 10.33
N ILE A 735 1.82 15.52 10.86
CA ILE A 735 1.58 15.33 12.29
C ILE A 735 0.58 14.22 12.61
N MET A 736 0.71 13.66 13.81
CA MET A 736 -0.23 12.69 14.38
C MET A 736 -0.37 12.87 15.90
N PRO A 737 -1.57 13.15 16.42
CA PRO A 737 -1.85 13.09 17.86
C PRO A 737 -1.95 11.64 18.37
N PHE A 738 -1.75 11.46 19.68
CA PHE A 738 -1.85 10.19 20.41
C PHE A 738 -2.73 10.32 21.65
N THR A 739 -3.46 9.25 21.96
CA THR A 739 -4.18 9.07 23.24
C THR A 739 -3.57 7.89 24.00
N PRO A 740 -3.67 7.83 25.34
CA PRO A 740 -3.32 6.62 26.07
C PRO A 740 -4.20 5.45 25.64
N HIS A 741 -3.68 4.22 25.75
CA HIS A 741 -4.44 3.03 25.41
C HIS A 741 -5.76 2.97 26.17
N GLY A 742 -6.88 2.84 25.44
CA GLY A 742 -8.23 2.78 26.02
C GLY A 742 -8.76 4.09 26.63
N LYS A 743 -8.12 5.24 26.36
CA LYS A 743 -8.60 6.58 26.76
C LYS A 743 -8.72 7.51 25.54
N ASN A 744 -9.49 8.59 25.71
CA ASN A 744 -9.78 9.53 24.63
C ASN A 744 -9.14 10.92 24.81
N ASN A 745 -8.42 11.16 25.91
CA ASN A 745 -7.69 12.40 26.14
C ASN A 745 -6.29 12.34 25.50
N LEU A 746 -5.77 13.46 25.01
CA LEU A 746 -4.42 13.49 24.42
C LEU A 746 -3.37 13.22 25.48
N VAL A 747 -2.29 12.56 25.05
CA VAL A 747 -1.07 12.36 25.86
C VAL A 747 0.18 12.82 25.11
N SER A 748 0.15 12.82 23.79
CA SER A 748 1.29 13.19 22.97
C SER A 748 0.85 13.56 21.57
N TRP A 749 1.74 14.19 20.81
CA TRP A 749 1.66 14.22 19.35
C TRP A 749 3.07 14.16 18.76
N LEU A 750 3.18 13.59 17.56
CA LEU A 750 4.42 13.43 16.82
C LEU A 750 4.36 14.30 15.56
N ALA A 751 5.46 14.99 15.26
CA ALA A 751 5.63 15.80 14.07
C ALA A 751 6.84 15.32 13.27
N ALA A 752 6.68 15.21 11.95
CA ALA A 752 7.77 15.02 10.99
C ALA A 752 7.98 16.32 10.18
N ARG A 753 9.23 16.77 10.09
CA ARG A 753 9.61 18.02 9.42
C ARG A 753 9.94 17.78 7.96
N SER A 754 9.36 18.58 7.05
CA SER A 754 9.56 18.43 5.60
C SER A 754 10.48 19.49 4.98
N ASP A 755 10.84 20.54 5.71
CA ASP A 755 11.51 21.70 5.10
C ASP A 755 13.01 21.79 5.42
N GLY A 756 13.78 22.20 4.40
CA GLY A 756 15.18 22.61 4.54
C GLY A 756 16.10 21.56 5.15
N THR A 757 16.97 22.00 6.06
CA THR A 757 17.92 21.12 6.77
C THR A 757 17.27 20.23 7.82
N ASN A 758 16.00 20.50 8.14
CA ASN A 758 15.24 19.74 9.13
C ASN A 758 14.46 18.58 8.51
N TYR A 759 14.47 18.46 7.18
CA TYR A 759 13.82 17.38 6.45
C TYR A 759 14.14 16.00 7.05
N GLY A 760 13.08 15.23 7.35
CA GLY A 760 13.17 13.88 7.90
C GLY A 760 13.45 13.81 9.41
N GLN A 761 13.48 14.94 10.12
CA GLN A 761 13.58 14.96 11.58
C GLN A 761 12.20 14.83 12.23
N TYR A 762 12.17 14.15 13.38
CA TYR A 762 10.95 13.89 14.15
C TYR A 762 11.03 14.51 15.54
N VAL A 763 9.91 15.05 16.02
CA VAL A 763 9.77 15.58 17.38
C VAL A 763 8.46 15.11 17.99
N SER A 764 8.51 14.61 19.22
CA SER A 764 7.32 14.19 19.97
C SER A 764 7.11 15.14 21.13
N TYR A 765 5.92 15.71 21.24
CA TYR A 765 5.55 16.58 22.37
C TYR A 765 4.70 15.78 23.35
N VAL A 766 5.26 15.51 24.53
CA VAL A 766 4.60 14.71 25.58
C VAL A 766 3.89 15.65 26.54
N LEU A 767 2.58 15.45 26.68
CA LEU A 767 1.71 16.27 27.50
C LEU A 767 1.72 15.78 28.96
N SER A 768 1.35 16.65 29.89
CA SER A 768 1.28 16.29 31.31
C SER A 768 0.18 15.27 31.57
N LYS A 769 0.50 14.23 32.37
CA LYS A 769 -0.49 13.23 32.84
C LYS A 769 -1.40 13.79 33.94
N ASP A 770 -1.07 14.95 34.52
CA ASP A 770 -1.84 15.60 35.59
C ASP A 770 -2.98 16.49 35.07
N LYS A 771 -3.02 16.72 33.75
CA LYS A 771 -4.01 17.57 33.09
C LYS A 771 -4.80 16.75 32.06
N ASN A 772 -6.11 16.99 32.02
CA ASN A 772 -6.97 16.40 31.01
C ASN A 772 -7.00 17.31 29.78
N ILE A 773 -6.25 16.94 28.74
CA ILE A 773 -6.29 17.60 27.44
C ILE A 773 -7.26 16.82 26.55
N PHE A 774 -8.34 17.44 26.09
CA PHE A 774 -9.30 16.74 25.24
C PHE A 774 -8.63 16.14 24.01
N GLY A 775 -8.99 14.92 23.61
CA GLY A 775 -8.60 14.36 22.32
C GLY A 775 -9.70 14.41 21.26
N PRO A 776 -9.38 14.02 20.01
CA PRO A 776 -10.26 14.17 18.85
C PRO A 776 -11.67 13.60 19.10
N GLN A 777 -11.78 12.39 19.65
CA GLN A 777 -13.08 11.78 19.92
C GLN A 777 -13.90 12.57 20.95
N GLN A 778 -13.26 13.13 21.98
CA GLN A 778 -13.96 13.94 22.98
C GLN A 778 -14.46 15.25 22.36
N VAL A 779 -13.65 15.87 21.52
CA VAL A 779 -14.02 17.09 20.81
C VAL A 779 -15.16 16.83 19.83
N ALA A 780 -15.09 15.77 19.03
CA ALA A 780 -16.18 15.36 18.14
C ALA A 780 -17.49 15.13 18.91
N ASN A 781 -17.43 14.49 20.08
CA ASN A 781 -18.60 14.30 20.94
C ASN A 781 -19.17 15.65 21.45
N ARG A 782 -18.31 16.60 21.82
CA ARG A 782 -18.75 17.94 22.27
C ARG A 782 -19.41 18.72 21.13
N ILE A 783 -18.86 18.64 19.92
CA ILE A 783 -19.44 19.24 18.71
C ILE A 783 -20.86 18.69 18.49
N ASN A 784 -21.02 17.37 18.56
CA ASN A 784 -22.32 16.72 18.36
C ASN A 784 -23.32 16.93 19.51
N GLN A 785 -22.84 17.30 20.71
CA GLN A 785 -23.67 17.64 21.87
C GLN A 785 -24.08 19.11 21.89
N ASP A 786 -23.42 19.98 21.12
CA ASP A 786 -23.82 21.38 21.01
C ASP A 786 -25.22 21.50 20.41
N THR A 787 -26.11 22.21 21.09
CA THR A 787 -27.53 22.26 20.71
C THR A 787 -27.77 23.02 19.41
N THR A 788 -26.91 23.98 19.08
CA THR A 788 -27.00 24.75 17.84
C THR A 788 -26.52 23.89 16.68
N ILE A 789 -25.34 23.27 16.82
CA ILE A 789 -24.76 22.40 15.79
C ILE A 789 -25.68 21.20 15.54
N SER A 790 -26.13 20.52 16.59
CA SER A 790 -27.00 19.34 16.49
C SER A 790 -28.33 19.65 15.79
N ARG A 791 -28.95 20.79 16.13
CA ARG A 791 -30.17 21.25 15.45
C ARG A 791 -29.91 21.53 13.97
N ASP A 792 -28.87 22.30 13.67
CA ASP A 792 -28.56 22.69 12.30
C ASP A 792 -28.18 21.46 11.46
N PHE A 793 -27.40 20.51 12.00
CA PHE A 793 -27.14 19.23 11.35
C PHE A 793 -28.43 18.45 11.08
N THR A 794 -29.36 18.39 12.03
CA THR A 794 -30.65 17.70 11.83
C THR A 794 -31.49 18.36 10.72
N LEU A 795 -31.46 19.70 10.62
CA LEU A 795 -32.21 20.44 9.61
C LEU A 795 -31.56 20.36 8.21
N LEU A 796 -30.24 20.49 8.17
CA LEU A 796 -29.44 20.50 6.93
C LEU A 796 -29.21 19.09 6.38
N HIS A 797 -29.20 18.07 7.23
CA HIS A 797 -29.08 16.67 6.85
C HIS A 797 -30.48 16.05 6.72
N SER A 798 -31.19 16.39 5.65
CA SER A 798 -32.59 16.02 5.41
C SER A 798 -32.83 15.56 3.96
N THR A 799 -34.06 15.23 3.60
CA THR A 799 -34.38 14.76 2.24
C THR A 799 -34.06 15.83 1.20
N GLY A 800 -32.98 15.65 0.43
CA GLY A 800 -32.50 16.60 -0.58
C GLY A 800 -31.10 17.12 -0.33
N SER A 801 -30.62 17.13 0.92
CA SER A 801 -29.29 17.63 1.29
C SER A 801 -28.62 16.79 2.37
N GLN A 802 -27.32 16.62 2.26
CA GLN A 802 -26.50 15.83 3.16
C GLN A 802 -25.41 16.73 3.73
N VAL A 803 -25.37 16.83 5.06
CA VAL A 803 -24.22 17.39 5.78
C VAL A 803 -23.08 16.38 5.74
N GLN A 804 -21.90 16.85 5.36
CA GLN A 804 -20.65 16.11 5.43
C GLN A 804 -19.70 16.87 6.36
N GLN A 805 -19.25 16.19 7.41
CA GLN A 805 -18.21 16.70 8.30
C GLN A 805 -16.84 16.45 7.67
N GLY A 806 -15.96 17.43 7.79
CA GLY A 806 -14.58 17.30 7.38
C GLY A 806 -13.72 16.52 8.37
N ASN A 807 -12.43 16.46 8.09
CA ASN A 807 -11.46 15.90 9.01
C ASN A 807 -11.27 16.83 10.21
N LEU A 808 -11.40 16.29 11.42
CA LEU A 808 -11.09 17.02 12.64
C LEU A 808 -9.57 17.13 12.81
N LEU A 809 -9.02 18.30 12.52
CA LEU A 809 -7.60 18.58 12.64
C LEU A 809 -7.27 19.11 14.04
N VAL A 810 -6.14 18.66 14.60
CA VAL A 810 -5.62 19.08 15.90
C VAL A 810 -4.37 19.91 15.68
N VAL A 811 -4.51 21.23 15.73
CA VAL A 811 -3.42 22.16 15.38
C VAL A 811 -2.90 22.85 16.65
N PRO A 812 -1.63 22.65 17.02
CA PRO A 812 -1.00 23.39 18.11
C PRO A 812 -0.84 24.87 17.74
N ILE A 813 -1.32 25.79 18.59
CA ILE A 813 -1.13 27.24 18.42
C ILE A 813 -0.75 27.84 19.77
N GLY A 814 0.39 28.54 19.82
CA GLY A 814 0.95 29.02 21.08
C GLY A 814 1.22 27.87 22.04
N ASN A 815 0.54 27.85 23.19
CA ASN A 815 0.57 26.74 24.16
C ASN A 815 -0.83 26.11 24.37
N SER A 816 -1.65 26.12 23.31
CA SER A 816 -3.01 25.58 23.27
C SER A 816 -3.20 24.68 22.05
N PHE A 817 -4.30 23.93 22.02
CA PHE A 817 -4.74 23.19 20.85
C PHE A 817 -5.98 23.86 20.26
N LEU A 818 -5.90 24.20 18.98
CA LEU A 818 -7.06 24.53 18.17
C LEU A 818 -7.53 23.29 17.44
N TYR A 819 -8.75 22.86 17.74
CA TYR A 819 -9.44 21.83 16.97
C TYR A 819 -10.25 22.50 15.88
N PHE A 820 -10.05 22.04 14.65
CA PHE A 820 -10.62 22.66 13.46
C PHE A 820 -11.37 21.60 12.66
N GLU A 821 -12.63 21.88 12.30
CA GLU A 821 -13.44 20.98 11.47
C GLU A 821 -14.32 21.80 10.49
N PRO A 822 -14.16 21.61 9.17
CA PRO A 822 -15.02 22.22 8.17
C PRO A 822 -16.32 21.41 8.00
N VAL A 823 -17.41 22.08 7.65
CA VAL A 823 -18.71 21.43 7.39
C VAL A 823 -19.20 21.78 5.99
N TYR A 824 -19.41 20.74 5.19
CA TYR A 824 -19.89 20.86 3.82
C TYR A 824 -21.36 20.46 3.73
N LEU A 825 -22.07 21.09 2.79
CA LEU A 825 -23.41 20.71 2.39
C LEU A 825 -23.39 20.28 0.93
N ARG A 826 -24.01 19.13 0.64
CA ARG A 826 -24.16 18.63 -0.73
C ARG A 826 -25.57 18.14 -0.98
N ALA A 827 -26.04 18.20 -2.23
CA ALA A 827 -27.33 17.62 -2.59
C ALA A 827 -27.30 16.08 -2.51
N THR A 828 -28.38 15.45 -2.04
CA THR A 828 -28.48 13.97 -1.99
C THR A 828 -28.74 13.33 -3.36
N SER A 829 -29.31 14.09 -4.29
CA SER A 829 -29.64 13.62 -5.65
C SER A 829 -28.77 14.33 -6.69
N GLY A 830 -28.18 13.57 -7.60
CA GLY A 830 -27.29 14.08 -8.65
C GLY A 830 -25.85 14.29 -8.17
N THR A 831 -25.02 14.88 -9.03
CA THR A 831 -23.65 15.29 -8.72
C THR A 831 -23.64 16.67 -8.05
N GLY A 832 -24.19 16.75 -6.83
CA GLY A 832 -24.18 18.00 -6.06
C GLY A 832 -22.76 18.40 -5.69
N ILE A 833 -22.40 19.66 -5.95
CA ILE A 833 -21.09 20.21 -5.57
C ILE A 833 -21.06 20.39 -4.05
N PRO A 834 -20.07 19.81 -3.33
CA PRO A 834 -19.89 20.09 -1.92
C PRO A 834 -19.55 21.56 -1.68
N GLU A 835 -20.38 22.25 -0.92
CA GLU A 835 -20.19 23.66 -0.57
C GLU A 835 -19.81 23.79 0.89
N LEU A 836 -18.73 24.51 1.19
CA LEU A 836 -18.37 24.86 2.57
C LEU A 836 -19.42 25.83 3.13
N LYS A 837 -20.15 25.40 4.16
CA LYS A 837 -21.19 26.23 4.79
C LYS A 837 -20.79 26.76 6.15
N LYS A 838 -20.02 25.97 6.91
CA LYS A 838 -19.69 26.30 8.29
C LYS A 838 -18.27 25.87 8.64
N VAL A 839 -17.70 26.55 9.62
CA VAL A 839 -16.43 26.22 10.25
C VAL A 839 -16.67 26.05 11.74
N ILE A 840 -16.20 24.93 12.27
CA ILE A 840 -16.22 24.63 13.70
C ILE A 840 -14.80 24.80 14.25
N LEU A 841 -14.68 25.62 15.29
CA LEU A 841 -13.46 25.73 16.08
C LEU A 841 -13.74 25.33 17.52
N VAL A 842 -12.88 24.51 18.09
CA VAL A 842 -12.99 24.10 19.49
C VAL A 842 -11.65 24.32 20.18
N ASP A 843 -11.69 24.81 21.41
CA ASP A 843 -10.57 24.77 22.35
C ASP A 843 -10.96 23.96 23.61
N GLN A 844 -10.15 24.02 24.67
CA GLN A 844 -10.44 23.32 25.92
C GLN A 844 -11.73 23.79 26.63
N SER A 845 -12.32 24.93 26.26
CA SER A 845 -13.46 25.54 26.95
C SER A 845 -14.67 25.74 26.06
N ASN A 846 -14.48 26.22 24.84
CA ASN A 846 -15.50 26.76 23.96
C ASN A 846 -15.62 25.94 22.67
N VAL A 847 -16.84 25.85 22.16
CA VAL A 847 -17.16 25.35 20.83
C VAL A 847 -17.76 26.53 20.06
N VAL A 848 -17.19 26.85 18.92
CA VAL A 848 -17.60 27.94 18.05
C VAL A 848 -18.05 27.38 16.71
N TYR A 849 -19.16 27.89 16.21
CA TYR A 849 -19.78 27.47 14.95
C TYR A 849 -20.17 28.72 14.15
N ALA A 850 -19.40 29.02 13.10
CA ALA A 850 -19.57 30.24 12.30
C ALA A 850 -19.57 29.95 10.79
N ASN A 851 -19.87 30.97 9.99
CA ASN A 851 -19.93 30.83 8.52
C ASN A 851 -18.54 30.93 7.89
N THR A 852 -17.61 31.66 8.52
CA THR A 852 -16.25 31.83 8.02
C THR A 852 -15.22 31.54 9.11
N LEU A 853 -14.00 31.18 8.69
CA LEU A 853 -12.88 30.97 9.60
C LEU A 853 -12.56 32.23 10.42
N ALA A 854 -12.59 33.41 9.77
CA ALA A 854 -12.33 34.68 10.43
C ALA A 854 -13.35 34.97 11.54
N GLU A 855 -14.65 34.76 11.27
CA GLU A 855 -15.71 34.88 12.28
C GLU A 855 -15.53 33.89 13.42
N ALA A 856 -15.20 32.63 13.10
CA ALA A 856 -14.99 31.60 14.11
C ALA A 856 -13.83 31.96 15.05
N ILE A 857 -12.71 32.42 14.49
CA ILE A 857 -11.55 32.87 15.28
C ILE A 857 -11.95 34.06 16.17
N GLN A 858 -12.63 35.06 15.61
CA GLN A 858 -13.05 36.23 16.36
C GLN A 858 -14.00 35.86 17.52
N GLN A 859 -14.91 34.91 17.32
CA GLN A 859 -15.79 34.42 18.38
C GLN A 859 -15.03 33.60 19.43
N LEU A 860 -14.00 32.85 19.03
CA LEU A 860 -13.21 32.02 19.93
C LEU A 860 -12.28 32.85 20.83
N VAL A 861 -11.56 33.84 20.28
CA VAL A 861 -10.52 34.58 21.02
C VAL A 861 -10.81 36.08 21.22
N GLY A 862 -11.81 36.64 20.53
CA GLY A 862 -12.06 38.09 20.46
C GLY A 862 -12.85 38.69 21.62
N GLY A 863 -13.05 37.95 22.72
CA GLY A 863 -13.67 38.50 23.94
C GLY A 863 -15.15 38.84 23.80
N ALA A 864 -15.95 37.98 23.17
CA ALA A 864 -17.38 38.01 23.45
C ALA A 864 -17.58 37.75 24.96
N PRO A 865 -18.41 38.54 25.69
CA PRO A 865 -18.76 38.18 27.05
C PRO A 865 -19.28 36.73 27.03
N PRO A 866 -18.98 35.90 28.04
CA PRO A 866 -19.75 34.68 28.19
C PRO A 866 -21.22 35.10 28.16
N PRO A 867 -22.13 34.36 27.49
CA PRO A 867 -23.54 34.53 27.81
C PRO A 867 -23.61 34.43 29.32
N PRO A 868 -24.20 35.42 30.03
CA PRO A 868 -24.29 35.32 31.47
C PRO A 868 -24.83 33.94 31.79
N PRO A 869 -24.27 33.21 32.79
CA PRO A 869 -24.81 31.93 33.15
C PRO A 869 -26.32 32.13 33.31
N THR A 870 -27.10 31.43 32.50
CA THR A 870 -28.55 31.39 32.63
C THR A 870 -28.86 30.60 33.90
N ASN A 871 -28.53 31.19 35.05
CA ASN A 871 -29.15 30.93 36.32
C ASN A 871 -30.55 31.55 36.34
N GLN A 872 -31.34 31.29 35.29
CA GLN A 872 -32.77 31.16 35.50
C GLN A 872 -33.03 29.66 35.61
N PRO A 873 -33.43 29.17 36.79
CA PRO A 873 -33.90 27.80 36.90
C PRO A 873 -35.01 27.61 35.84
N PRO A 874 -35.09 26.46 35.17
CA PRO A 874 -36.25 26.16 34.33
C PRO A 874 -37.51 26.38 35.19
N GLN A 875 -38.41 27.26 34.74
CA GLN A 875 -39.67 27.45 35.44
C GLN A 875 -40.36 26.10 35.48
N THR A 876 -40.41 25.52 36.67
CA THR A 876 -41.08 24.25 36.90
C THR A 876 -42.57 24.51 36.72
N ILE A 877 -43.17 24.02 35.62
CA ILE A 877 -44.61 24.07 35.42
C ILE A 877 -45.24 23.30 36.59
N THR A 878 -45.81 24.02 37.55
CA THR A 878 -46.53 23.40 38.66
C THR A 878 -47.83 22.77 38.13
N PRO A 879 -48.39 21.74 38.81
CA PRO A 879 -49.67 21.15 38.42
C PRO A 879 -50.81 22.18 38.27
N ALA A 880 -50.73 23.29 39.03
CA ALA A 880 -51.68 24.40 38.92
C ALA A 880 -51.54 25.16 37.59
N ILE A 881 -50.31 25.42 37.12
CA ILE A 881 -50.06 26.08 35.82
C ILE A 881 -50.46 25.15 34.67
N ALA A 882 -50.20 23.84 34.77
CA ALA A 882 -50.63 22.86 33.77
C ALA A 882 -52.16 22.78 33.62
N ALA A 883 -52.90 22.85 34.73
CA ALA A 883 -54.36 22.91 34.70
C ALA A 883 -54.85 24.21 34.02
N GLN A 884 -54.18 25.34 34.30
CA GLN A 884 -54.51 26.64 33.73
C GLN A 884 -54.25 26.71 32.21
N ILE A 885 -53.17 26.09 31.74
CA ILE A 885 -52.87 25.94 30.30
C ILE A 885 -53.94 25.09 29.63
N THR A 886 -54.33 23.97 30.25
CA THR A 886 -55.36 23.06 29.70
C THR A 886 -56.73 23.75 29.58
N ASP A 887 -57.10 24.57 30.56
CA ASP A 887 -58.33 25.36 30.54
C ASP A 887 -58.32 26.41 29.42
N LEU A 888 -57.23 27.16 29.28
CA LEU A 888 -57.08 28.15 28.21
C LEU A 888 -57.10 27.51 26.81
N VAL A 889 -56.48 26.35 26.61
CA VAL A 889 -56.57 25.60 25.35
C VAL A 889 -58.01 25.17 25.07
N THR A 890 -58.76 24.77 26.10
CA THR A 890 -60.17 24.39 25.97
C THR A 890 -61.03 25.58 25.55
N GLN A 891 -60.82 26.74 26.18
CA GLN A 891 -61.52 27.99 25.84
C GLN A 891 -61.16 28.47 24.42
N ALA A 892 -59.88 28.41 24.02
CA ALA A 892 -59.46 28.77 22.68
C ALA A 892 -60.17 27.93 21.60
N ASN A 893 -60.28 26.61 21.82
CA ASN A 893 -60.97 25.72 20.90
C ASN A 893 -62.48 25.98 20.82
N LEU A 894 -63.11 26.36 21.94
CA LEU A 894 -64.52 26.76 21.99
C LEU A 894 -64.78 28.02 21.15
N HIS A 895 -64.00 29.08 21.37
CA HIS A 895 -64.11 30.33 20.61
C HIS A 895 -63.76 30.13 19.14
N TYR A 896 -62.74 29.33 18.81
CA TYR A 896 -62.39 29.00 17.43
C TYR A 896 -63.53 28.26 16.71
N LYS A 897 -64.19 27.32 17.39
CA LYS A 897 -65.34 26.61 16.84
C LYS A 897 -66.54 27.54 16.63
N ALA A 898 -66.84 28.41 17.59
CA ALA A 898 -67.91 29.41 17.49
C ALA A 898 -67.66 30.39 16.34
N ALA A 899 -66.41 30.84 16.17
CA ALA A 899 -65.99 31.64 15.02
C ALA A 899 -66.26 30.90 13.71
N TYR A 900 -65.83 29.64 13.62
CA TYR A 900 -66.00 28.84 12.41
C TYR A 900 -67.49 28.58 12.07
N ASP A 901 -68.34 28.37 13.06
CA ASP A 901 -69.79 28.21 12.87
C ASP A 901 -70.50 29.54 12.52
N ALA A 902 -69.99 30.68 13.01
CA ALA A 902 -70.44 32.01 12.58
C ALA A 902 -70.06 32.29 11.13
N LEU A 903 -68.83 31.95 10.72
CA LEU A 903 -68.35 32.06 9.35
C LEU A 903 -69.21 31.25 8.37
N LYS A 904 -69.58 30.02 8.73
CA LYS A 904 -70.47 29.18 7.91
C LYS A 904 -71.87 29.78 7.69
N ARG A 905 -72.35 30.60 8.63
CA ARG A 905 -73.66 31.26 8.54
C ARG A 905 -73.58 32.67 7.94
N GLY A 906 -72.39 33.11 7.50
CA GLY A 906 -72.16 34.44 6.94
C GLY A 906 -72.21 35.58 7.97
N ASP A 907 -72.12 35.27 9.27
CA ASP A 907 -72.10 36.26 10.34
C ASP A 907 -70.66 36.70 10.64
N PHE A 908 -70.17 37.64 9.82
CA PHE A 908 -68.80 38.13 9.89
C PHE A 908 -68.49 38.93 11.17
N THR A 909 -69.50 39.55 11.79
CA THR A 909 -69.33 40.31 13.04
C THR A 909 -69.06 39.36 14.20
N THR A 910 -69.86 38.31 14.33
CA THR A 910 -69.63 37.29 15.36
C THR A 910 -68.32 36.54 15.12
N TYR A 911 -67.98 36.21 13.86
CA TYR A 911 -66.69 35.62 13.51
C TYR A 911 -65.50 36.48 13.99
N ALA A 912 -65.52 37.78 13.70
CA ALA A 912 -64.43 38.69 14.08
C ALA A 912 -64.26 38.77 15.61
N ASN A 913 -65.37 38.84 16.36
CA ASN A 913 -65.35 38.90 17.81
C ASN A 913 -64.81 37.60 18.44
N GLU A 914 -65.26 36.45 17.95
CA GLU A 914 -64.81 35.14 18.44
C GLU A 914 -63.32 34.91 18.12
N MET A 915 -62.84 35.31 16.93
CA MET A 915 -61.42 35.24 16.59
C MET A 915 -60.55 36.20 17.42
N ALA A 916 -61.06 37.37 17.80
CA ALA A 916 -60.38 38.27 18.71
C ALA A 916 -60.20 37.62 20.09
N ALA A 917 -61.24 36.94 20.60
CA ALA A 917 -61.15 36.19 21.86
C ALA A 917 -60.12 35.05 21.80
N VAL A 918 -60.03 34.32 20.68
CA VAL A 918 -58.95 33.33 20.46
C VAL A 918 -57.57 33.99 20.55
N GLY A 919 -57.40 35.16 19.91
CA GLY A 919 -56.14 35.91 19.96
C GLY A 919 -55.71 36.29 21.38
N GLU A 920 -56.65 36.78 22.20
CA GLU A 920 -56.37 37.10 23.61
C GLU A 920 -56.00 35.87 24.44
N ILE A 921 -56.67 34.73 24.22
CA ILE A 921 -56.37 33.49 24.94
C ILE A 921 -54.98 32.96 24.56
N LEU A 922 -54.60 33.05 23.29
CA LEU A 922 -53.26 32.67 22.84
C LEU A 922 -52.18 33.56 23.46
N GLN A 923 -52.43 34.86 23.63
CA GLN A 923 -51.50 35.75 24.35
C GLN A 923 -51.36 35.35 25.83
N LYS A 924 -52.45 34.95 26.50
CA LYS A 924 -52.41 34.43 27.88
C LYS A 924 -51.63 33.12 27.97
N LEU A 925 -51.81 32.21 27.01
CA LEU A 925 -51.02 30.97 26.90
C LEU A 925 -49.53 31.25 26.68
N GLN A 926 -49.22 32.24 25.84
CA GLN A 926 -47.86 32.66 25.56
C GLN A 926 -47.18 33.25 26.81
N ALA A 927 -47.91 34.07 27.58
CA ALA A 927 -47.44 34.60 28.87
C ALA A 927 -47.18 33.50 29.91
N LEU A 928 -47.97 32.41 29.92
CA LEU A 928 -47.81 31.28 30.83
C LEU A 928 -46.69 30.30 30.41
N THR A 929 -46.32 30.26 29.13
CA THR A 929 -45.34 29.29 28.57
C THR A 929 -44.00 29.91 28.20
N GLY A 930 -43.84 31.23 28.34
CA GLY A 930 -42.55 31.93 28.26
C GLY A 930 -41.96 32.11 26.86
N THR A 931 -42.76 31.98 25.78
CA THR A 931 -42.27 32.21 24.41
C THR A 931 -42.41 33.70 24.03
N SER A 932 -41.31 34.35 23.64
CA SER A 932 -41.23 35.80 23.41
C SER A 932 -42.12 36.30 22.26
N GLN A 933 -42.63 37.53 22.36
CA GLN A 933 -43.45 38.21 21.35
C GLN A 933 -42.67 38.47 20.05
N THR A 934 -43.22 38.03 18.91
CA THR A 934 -42.83 38.53 17.58
C THR A 934 -43.55 39.87 17.33
N THR A 935 -42.81 40.97 17.25
CA THR A 935 -43.33 42.29 16.88
C THR A 935 -43.86 42.30 15.44
N ALA A 936 -45.09 42.78 15.23
CA ALA A 936 -45.71 42.93 13.93
C ALA A 936 -45.14 44.14 13.14
N SER A 937 -44.86 43.94 11.84
CA SER A 937 -44.49 45.02 10.90
C SER A 937 -45.68 45.96 10.62
N PRO A 938 -45.44 47.27 10.39
CA PRO A 938 -46.50 48.23 10.09
C PRO A 938 -47.08 48.06 8.67
N SER A 939 -48.41 48.10 8.57
CA SER A 939 -49.17 48.04 7.30
C SER A 939 -48.91 49.23 6.37
N PRO A 940 -48.93 49.04 5.03
CA PRO A 940 -48.78 50.12 4.06
C PRO A 940 -50.06 50.97 3.90
N SER A 941 -49.89 52.28 3.70
CA SER A 941 -50.98 53.24 3.42
C SER A 941 -51.59 53.05 2.02
N PRO A 942 -52.89 53.35 1.81
CA PRO A 942 -53.58 53.10 0.55
C PRO A 942 -53.30 54.19 -0.51
N ARG A 943 -53.10 53.75 -1.76
CA ARG A 943 -52.94 54.58 -2.96
C ARG A 943 -54.32 54.94 -3.52
N ALA A 944 -54.55 56.21 -3.86
CA ALA A 944 -55.79 56.72 -4.44
C ALA A 944 -56.07 56.16 -5.84
N SER A 945 -57.34 55.81 -6.09
CA SER A 945 -57.88 55.42 -7.40
C SER A 945 -58.06 56.65 -8.32
N PRO A 946 -57.88 56.50 -9.64
CA PRO A 946 -58.39 57.48 -10.62
C PRO A 946 -59.81 57.11 -11.07
N SER A 947 -60.62 58.13 -11.37
CA SER A 947 -61.91 58.02 -12.08
C SER A 947 -62.03 59.18 -13.09
N PRO A 948 -62.89 59.11 -14.13
CA PRO A 948 -63.50 57.96 -14.79
C PRO A 948 -62.84 57.62 -16.15
#